data_AF-A0A0G1Q5E5-F1
#
_entry.id   AF-A0A0G1Q5E5-F1
#
_cell.length_a   1.000
_cell.length_b   1.000
_cell.length_c   1.000
_cell.angle_alpha   90.00
_cell.angle_beta   90.00
_cell.angle_gamma   90.00
#
_symmetry.space_group_name_H-M   'P 1'
#
loop_
_entity.id
_entity.type
_entity.pdbx_description
1 polymer ?
#
loop_
_entity_poly.entity_id
_entity_poly.type
_entity_poly.pdbx_seq_one_letter_code
_entity_poly.pdbx_strand_id
1 'polypeptide(L)'
;MQNGSHKQRKTSSSLSDLRAREAFTLKQLLKRRQNARLACAFDEAIPSCYLKRAAYTASPIIHVSQEQKLSPYVIHLGSSHPTLTPSEELADAILINLLTHPVAISPFATQKEDLLTLTPQDTQRFFLESQLTNAPKKNTTAFPLAKPNFFNRPIPSQGYIPASIQTPFVKAQLFAHPKPPQDIFSYFDLPDTEEEENESELVDLVSLQQEVSETLHVVEDPVQKIPIAFPRLSRRTFSLPWIRLPQGWSRAMAAFLLVSFATVLPIHAMSVVKEIEKTKTQILSLGAQGLSSLTQGTEAAFQMDSKTAERSFSKAVSRFDEAQTSLQNLGVGMELFSAVPGTQAHTAATLLKAAERLSYAGLRLSQGWSSLESAWQTDLTSRLAMLGAHLQTVLPYVEEAQAFLASVDQNDLTEEQKIFLGQASVQLPALQNSLQTFLAINDFARQALGADGSKQYLLLFQNQTELRPTGGFVGSYAEVKIHKGAIENLSIPGGGSYDLQGSMRTSFVAPAPLRLLTARWEFQDANWFADFPTSSRNILSLYEEAGGPTVDGVMAINASFLETLLGLLGPVDMPDYGRTITKENFLLETQKIVEYEYDKTINKPKAFIGDLSVALLDRLTSLAPMEYLSVIQAVQTGLALKDIQMYFTDEDLQKQTITQGWSGEIKQTPGDYLMIVDANLGGGKTDAVIKEDVDVTVQVATDGSLTNTVTISRTHEGIPGTLFTGVNNVDYLRLYVPNGSTLLHASGFSIPDDRLFEIPNEDWVMNEYLTYMEDTLQTDPISGTDISEESGKTVFGNWVQTPPGSTSTVQFTYRLPFKLSDVSPASFGSRIKTFLGMAKTANYTLYIQKQSGVLNRDTHINVELPETMQTLWSSAQTSETPLSNIIDQTFAILVEQNP
;
A
#
# COMPACT_ATOMS: atom_id res chain seq x y z
N MET A 1 21.62 16.43 77.27
CA MET A 1 22.26 15.55 76.27
C MET A 1 21.57 14.19 76.36
N GLN A 2 20.98 13.70 75.27
CA GLN A 2 20.24 12.43 75.25
C GLN A 2 20.53 11.64 73.98
N ASN A 3 20.57 10.31 74.14
CA ASN A 3 20.28 9.24 73.18
C ASN A 3 20.81 9.39 71.74
N GLY A 4 22.00 8.84 71.48
CA GLY A 4 22.39 8.37 70.15
C GLY A 4 22.23 6.86 70.03
N SER A 5 21.16 6.39 69.36
CA SER A 5 21.02 4.97 68.98
C SER A 5 20.02 4.79 67.84
N HIS A 6 20.52 4.56 66.62
CA HIS A 6 19.73 3.97 65.54
C HIS A 6 20.61 3.05 64.69
N LYS A 7 20.19 1.80 64.54
CA LYS A 7 20.81 0.84 63.62
C LYS A 7 20.40 1.18 62.18
N GLN A 8 21.34 1.54 61.33
CA GLN A 8 21.14 1.38 59.89
C GLN A 8 21.11 -0.12 59.57
N ARG A 9 19.99 -0.61 59.02
CA ARG A 9 19.97 -1.88 58.28
C ARG A 9 20.32 -1.58 56.84
N LYS A 10 21.40 -2.19 56.32
CA LYS A 10 21.58 -2.31 54.87
C LYS A 10 20.56 -3.34 54.35
N THR A 11 19.84 -2.99 53.30
CA THR A 11 19.02 -3.90 52.50
C THR A 11 19.32 -3.68 51.03
N SER A 12 20.44 -4.25 50.57
CA SER A 12 20.77 -4.35 49.15
C SER A 12 20.09 -5.58 48.56
N SER A 13 18.88 -5.42 48.04
CA SER A 13 18.28 -6.36 47.09
C SER A 13 18.92 -6.13 45.72
N SER A 14 19.27 -7.21 45.00
CA SER A 14 19.77 -7.11 43.62
C SER A 14 18.63 -6.79 42.63
N LEU A 15 18.95 -6.28 41.44
CA LEU A 15 17.93 -5.97 40.41
C LEU A 15 17.04 -7.18 40.08
N SER A 16 17.62 -8.39 40.12
CA SER A 16 16.88 -9.64 39.96
C SER A 16 15.75 -9.83 40.98
N ASP A 17 15.92 -9.42 42.24
CA ASP A 17 14.87 -9.51 43.27
C ASP A 17 13.74 -8.49 43.04
N LEU A 18 14.02 -7.36 42.40
CA LEU A 18 13.03 -6.33 42.08
C LEU A 18 12.22 -6.73 40.84
N ARG A 19 12.91 -6.98 39.71
CA ARG A 19 12.26 -7.44 38.47
C ARG A 19 11.49 -8.76 38.69
N ALA A 20 11.96 -9.67 39.56
CA ALA A 20 11.21 -10.87 39.94
C ALA A 20 9.96 -10.58 40.80
N ARG A 21 9.96 -9.54 41.65
CA ARG A 21 8.77 -9.12 42.42
C ARG A 21 7.75 -8.41 41.55
N GLU A 22 8.19 -7.59 40.61
CA GLU A 22 7.35 -6.96 39.60
C GLU A 22 6.71 -8.01 38.71
N ALA A 23 7.50 -8.91 38.11
CA ALA A 23 6.99 -10.05 37.32
C ALA A 23 6.08 -10.98 38.13
N PHE A 24 6.33 -11.19 39.42
CA PHE A 24 5.43 -11.95 40.30
C PHE A 24 4.11 -11.21 40.56
N THR A 25 4.15 -9.89 40.75
CA THR A 25 2.95 -9.05 40.98
C THR A 25 2.12 -8.93 39.72
N LEU A 26 2.75 -8.74 38.56
CA LEU A 26 2.13 -8.80 37.25
C LEU A 26 1.48 -10.18 37.02
N LYS A 27 2.21 -11.28 37.25
CA LYS A 27 1.64 -12.65 37.15
C LYS A 27 0.52 -12.93 38.18
N GLN A 28 0.51 -12.28 39.34
CA GLN A 28 -0.63 -12.31 40.27
C GLN A 28 -1.86 -11.59 39.70
N LEU A 29 -1.68 -10.39 39.12
CA LEU A 29 -2.76 -9.60 38.50
C LEU A 29 -3.33 -10.32 37.27
N LEU A 30 -2.46 -10.80 36.38
CA LEU A 30 -2.81 -11.60 35.20
C LEU A 30 -3.59 -12.86 35.60
N LYS A 31 -3.11 -13.62 36.58
CA LYS A 31 -3.80 -14.83 37.07
C LYS A 31 -5.17 -14.53 37.70
N ARG A 32 -5.34 -13.35 38.34
CA ARG A 32 -6.66 -12.88 38.80
C ARG A 32 -7.57 -12.51 37.62
N ARG A 33 -7.05 -11.80 36.61
CA ARG A 33 -7.78 -11.41 35.38
C ARG A 33 -8.17 -12.62 34.52
N GLN A 34 -7.31 -13.64 34.47
CA GLN A 34 -7.54 -14.93 33.80
C GLN A 34 -8.59 -15.77 34.52
N ASN A 35 -8.54 -15.86 35.87
CA ASN A 35 -9.59 -16.49 36.66
C ASN A 35 -10.94 -15.76 36.54
N ALA A 36 -10.95 -14.44 36.40
CA ALA A 36 -12.16 -13.67 36.13
C ALA A 36 -12.70 -13.91 34.70
N ARG A 37 -11.83 -13.92 33.69
CA ARG A 37 -12.21 -14.27 32.30
C ARG A 37 -12.73 -15.72 32.19
N LEU A 38 -12.18 -16.68 32.94
CA LEU A 38 -12.70 -18.06 33.01
C LEU A 38 -14.14 -18.18 33.54
N ALA A 39 -14.68 -17.15 34.19
CA ALA A 39 -16.08 -17.10 34.61
C ALA A 39 -17.04 -16.47 33.56
N CYS A 40 -16.51 -15.83 32.52
CA CYS A 40 -17.31 -15.11 31.49
C CYS A 40 -17.01 -15.53 30.04
N ALA A 41 -15.86 -16.15 29.75
CA ALA A 41 -15.36 -16.41 28.40
C ALA A 41 -15.58 -17.88 27.96
N PHE A 42 -16.75 -18.46 28.23
CA PHE A 42 -17.11 -19.80 27.75
C PHE A 42 -18.15 -19.80 26.61
N ASP A 43 -18.90 -18.70 26.44
CA ASP A 43 -20.02 -18.63 25.48
C ASP A 43 -19.66 -17.96 24.13
N GLU A 44 -18.57 -17.18 24.05
CA GLU A 44 -18.24 -16.37 22.85
C GLU A 44 -17.01 -16.88 22.06
N ALA A 45 -16.31 -17.91 22.54
CA ALA A 45 -15.01 -18.36 21.99
C ALA A 45 -15.08 -19.64 21.13
N ILE A 46 -16.24 -19.98 20.55
CA ILE A 46 -16.41 -21.19 19.71
C ILE A 46 -16.93 -20.81 18.32
N PRO A 47 -16.09 -20.88 17.26
CA PRO A 47 -16.54 -20.76 15.88
C PRO A 47 -17.65 -21.77 15.56
N SER A 48 -18.68 -21.37 14.82
CA SER A 48 -19.90 -22.17 14.59
C SER A 48 -19.65 -23.54 13.96
N CYS A 49 -18.54 -23.73 13.24
CA CYS A 49 -18.09 -25.02 12.71
C CYS A 49 -17.67 -26.05 13.78
N TYR A 50 -17.29 -25.60 15.00
CA TYR A 50 -16.89 -26.46 16.12
C TYR A 50 -18.03 -26.81 17.09
N LEU A 51 -19.23 -26.24 16.95
CA LEU A 51 -20.40 -26.56 17.78
C LEU A 51 -21.06 -27.93 17.48
N LYS A 52 -20.30 -28.90 16.93
CA LYS A 52 -20.72 -30.30 16.86
C LYS A 52 -20.25 -31.04 18.12
N ARG A 53 -21.12 -31.08 19.13
CA ARG A 53 -20.95 -31.92 20.34
C ARG A 53 -20.51 -33.34 19.98
N ALA A 54 -19.52 -33.85 20.71
CA ALA A 54 -19.25 -35.28 20.77
C ALA A 54 -20.47 -36.00 21.37
N ALA A 55 -21.28 -36.63 20.51
CA ALA A 55 -22.35 -37.51 20.93
C ALA A 55 -21.81 -38.94 21.14
N TYR A 56 -22.22 -39.58 22.23
CA TYR A 56 -21.80 -40.93 22.60
C TYR A 56 -22.12 -41.97 21.52
N THR A 57 -21.30 -43.02 21.44
CA THR A 57 -21.50 -44.19 20.58
C THR A 57 -22.67 -45.06 21.07
N ALA A 58 -23.89 -44.63 20.77
CA ALA A 58 -25.11 -45.42 20.93
C ALA A 58 -25.93 -45.39 19.63
N SER A 59 -25.90 -46.48 18.87
CA SER A 59 -26.58 -46.59 17.57
C SER A 59 -28.11 -46.54 17.74
N PRO A 60 -28.83 -45.53 17.20
CA PRO A 60 -30.28 -45.50 17.26
C PRO A 60 -30.86 -46.49 16.26
N ILE A 61 -31.61 -47.49 16.75
CA ILE A 61 -32.37 -48.41 15.89
C ILE A 61 -33.60 -47.67 15.37
N ILE A 62 -33.57 -47.27 14.09
CA ILE A 62 -34.69 -46.58 13.44
C ILE A 62 -35.73 -47.63 13.00
N HIS A 63 -36.84 -47.71 13.73
CA HIS A 63 -38.03 -48.42 13.27
C HIS A 63 -38.79 -47.56 12.25
N VAL A 64 -38.81 -48.00 10.99
CA VAL A 64 -39.61 -47.35 9.94
C VAL A 64 -41.07 -47.82 10.03
N SER A 65 -41.97 -46.90 10.36
CA SER A 65 -43.42 -47.10 10.22
C SER A 65 -43.80 -47.13 8.73
N GLN A 66 -44.71 -48.02 8.33
CA GLN A 66 -45.07 -48.21 6.91
C GLN A 66 -45.96 -47.10 6.32
N GLU A 67 -46.42 -46.13 7.12
CA GLU A 67 -47.39 -45.11 6.70
C GLU A 67 -46.90 -43.66 6.87
N GLN A 68 -45.96 -43.22 6.04
CA GLN A 68 -45.71 -41.79 5.78
C GLN A 68 -45.40 -41.54 4.30
N LYS A 69 -46.17 -40.65 3.67
CA LYS A 69 -45.96 -40.22 2.28
C LYS A 69 -45.01 -39.03 2.22
N LEU A 70 -43.98 -39.13 1.39
CA LEU A 70 -43.00 -38.05 1.16
C LEU A 70 -43.57 -36.93 0.27
N SER A 71 -43.01 -35.73 0.43
CA SER A 71 -43.38 -34.53 -0.33
C SER A 71 -42.83 -34.55 -1.76
N PRO A 72 -43.55 -34.06 -2.78
CA PRO A 72 -43.16 -34.14 -4.20
C PRO A 72 -42.04 -33.16 -4.62
N TYR A 73 -41.40 -32.45 -3.70
CA TYR A 73 -40.38 -31.42 -3.99
C TYR A 73 -38.93 -31.84 -3.67
N VAL A 74 -38.65 -33.15 -3.66
CA VAL A 74 -37.27 -33.66 -3.54
C VAL A 74 -36.67 -33.87 -4.94
N ILE A 75 -35.78 -32.96 -5.35
CA ILE A 75 -34.94 -33.14 -6.55
C ILE A 75 -33.69 -33.92 -6.16
N HIS A 76 -33.40 -35.00 -6.89
CA HIS A 76 -32.18 -35.79 -6.71
C HIS A 76 -30.93 -35.02 -7.17
N LEU A 77 -29.89 -34.99 -6.33
CA LEU A 77 -28.52 -34.75 -6.78
C LEU A 77 -27.89 -36.08 -7.21
N GLY A 78 -27.69 -36.24 -8.52
CA GLY A 78 -27.02 -37.41 -9.10
C GLY A 78 -25.50 -37.29 -9.05
N SER A 79 -24.80 -38.38 -8.75
CA SER A 79 -23.35 -38.44 -8.71
C SER A 79 -22.74 -38.83 -10.06
N SER A 80 -21.90 -37.97 -10.66
CA SER A 80 -21.14 -38.32 -11.86
C SER A 80 -19.81 -37.57 -11.96
N HIS A 81 -18.73 -38.17 -11.44
CA HIS A 81 -17.35 -37.82 -11.79
C HIS A 81 -16.70 -38.99 -12.54
N PRO A 82 -16.30 -38.82 -13.81
CA PRO A 82 -15.32 -39.68 -14.46
C PRO A 82 -13.90 -39.19 -14.11
N THR A 83 -13.03 -40.11 -13.71
CA THR A 83 -11.58 -39.84 -13.55
C THR A 83 -10.85 -39.84 -14.88
N LEU A 84 -9.94 -38.89 -15.09
CA LEU A 84 -8.84 -38.99 -16.06
C LEU A 84 -7.51 -38.51 -15.43
N THR A 85 -6.41 -38.99 -15.99
CA THR A 85 -5.03 -38.94 -15.44
C THR A 85 -4.13 -37.92 -16.15
N PRO A 86 -2.96 -37.55 -15.59
CA PRO A 86 -2.23 -36.35 -15.99
C PRO A 86 -1.09 -36.55 -17.02
N SER A 87 -0.95 -35.56 -17.90
CA SER A 87 0.14 -35.27 -18.87
C SER A 87 -0.13 -33.86 -19.43
N GLU A 88 0.81 -32.96 -19.73
CA GLU A 88 2.29 -32.98 -19.66
C GLU A 88 2.82 -31.55 -19.44
N GLU A 89 4.04 -31.46 -18.89
CA GLU A 89 5.06 -30.39 -18.99
C GLU A 89 4.65 -28.90 -19.10
N LEU A 90 4.89 -28.13 -18.02
CA LEU A 90 5.28 -26.71 -18.13
C LEU A 90 6.79 -26.64 -18.44
N ALA A 91 7.16 -25.85 -19.45
CA ALA A 91 8.55 -25.49 -19.75
C ALA A 91 8.93 -24.11 -19.16
N ASP A 92 10.22 -23.89 -18.90
CA ASP A 92 10.72 -22.74 -18.13
C ASP A 92 10.52 -21.37 -18.82
N ALA A 93 9.88 -20.45 -18.11
CA ALA A 93 9.71 -19.06 -18.54
C ALA A 93 10.92 -18.19 -18.18
N ILE A 94 11.95 -18.20 -19.03
CA ILE A 94 13.15 -17.36 -18.85
C ILE A 94 12.79 -15.87 -19.01
N LEU A 95 12.98 -15.08 -17.96
CA LEU A 95 12.80 -13.63 -17.94
C LEU A 95 13.92 -12.90 -18.72
N ILE A 96 13.71 -12.63 -20.00
CA ILE A 96 14.63 -11.86 -20.85
C ILE A 96 14.26 -10.36 -20.84
N ASN A 97 15.13 -9.53 -20.29
CA ASN A 97 14.96 -8.08 -20.20
C ASN A 97 15.42 -7.36 -21.49
N LEU A 98 14.47 -7.01 -22.36
CA LEU A 98 14.74 -6.42 -23.69
C LEU A 98 14.62 -4.87 -23.71
N LEU A 99 15.39 -4.19 -22.87
CA LEU A 99 15.35 -2.73 -22.73
C LEU A 99 16.24 -1.94 -23.72
N THR A 100 16.79 -2.58 -24.77
CA THR A 100 17.70 -1.94 -25.73
C THR A 100 17.39 -2.31 -27.19
N HIS A 101 16.69 -1.41 -27.91
CA HIS A 101 17.02 -0.93 -29.28
C HIS A 101 15.86 -0.10 -29.85
N PRO A 102 16.07 1.15 -30.30
CA PRO A 102 15.05 1.93 -31.01
C PRO A 102 15.09 1.67 -32.52
N VAL A 103 13.93 1.44 -33.14
CA VAL A 103 13.75 1.44 -34.60
C VAL A 103 12.97 2.69 -35.00
N ALA A 104 13.48 3.44 -35.99
CA ALA A 104 12.88 4.71 -36.42
C ALA A 104 11.74 4.49 -37.42
N ILE A 105 10.69 5.33 -37.32
CA ILE A 105 9.56 5.38 -38.26
C ILE A 105 9.52 6.77 -38.89
N SER A 106 9.30 6.83 -40.21
CA SER A 106 9.22 8.07 -40.99
C SER A 106 7.77 8.38 -41.38
N PRO A 107 7.31 9.65 -41.34
CA PRO A 107 5.91 9.99 -41.59
C PRO A 107 5.58 10.05 -43.09
N PHE A 108 4.36 9.64 -43.44
CA PHE A 108 3.72 9.93 -44.73
C PHE A 108 2.39 10.68 -44.54
N ALA A 109 2.00 11.46 -45.56
CA ALA A 109 1.03 12.53 -45.42
C ALA A 109 -0.44 12.10 -45.63
N THR A 110 -1.34 12.72 -44.86
CA THR A 110 -2.79 12.60 -44.98
C THR A 110 -3.35 13.33 -46.22
N GLN A 111 -4.31 12.73 -46.91
CA GLN A 111 -5.28 13.46 -47.73
C GLN A 111 -6.64 13.54 -47.02
N LYS A 112 -7.40 14.62 -47.31
CA LYS A 112 -8.79 14.79 -46.90
C LYS A 112 -9.72 14.33 -48.00
N GLU A 113 -10.85 13.73 -47.63
CA GLU A 113 -12.09 13.76 -48.41
C GLU A 113 -13.27 14.16 -47.50
N ASP A 114 -14.36 14.60 -48.10
CA ASP A 114 -15.35 15.47 -47.44
C ASP A 114 -16.50 14.74 -46.71
N LEU A 115 -17.15 15.49 -45.82
CA LEU A 115 -18.20 15.02 -44.92
C LEU A 115 -19.56 14.85 -45.62
N LEU A 116 -20.16 13.67 -45.49
CA LEU A 116 -21.60 13.48 -45.68
C LEU A 116 -22.35 13.85 -44.40
N THR A 117 -23.27 14.82 -44.49
CA THR A 117 -24.11 15.27 -43.39
C THR A 117 -25.49 14.62 -43.42
N LEU A 118 -25.89 13.99 -42.29
CA LEU A 118 -27.24 13.46 -42.09
C LEU A 118 -28.25 14.59 -41.84
N THR A 119 -29.54 14.32 -42.03
CA THR A 119 -30.57 15.36 -42.14
C THR A 119 -31.55 15.33 -40.96
N PRO A 120 -32.31 16.43 -40.69
CA PRO A 120 -33.24 16.49 -39.56
C PRO A 120 -34.43 15.50 -39.56
N GLN A 121 -34.49 14.59 -40.54
CA GLN A 121 -35.51 13.52 -40.61
C GLN A 121 -35.04 12.25 -39.89
N ASP A 122 -33.73 12.03 -39.79
CA ASP A 122 -33.13 10.86 -39.15
C ASP A 122 -33.34 10.86 -37.62
N THR A 123 -33.30 12.05 -37.00
CA THR A 123 -33.50 12.23 -35.55
C THR A 123 -34.94 12.02 -35.09
N GLN A 124 -35.93 12.23 -35.97
CA GLN A 124 -37.34 12.18 -35.58
C GLN A 124 -37.86 10.74 -35.40
N ARG A 125 -37.19 9.75 -36.02
CA ARG A 125 -37.52 8.33 -35.89
C ARG A 125 -37.14 7.74 -34.52
N PHE A 126 -36.03 8.21 -33.94
CA PHE A 126 -35.46 7.70 -32.69
C PHE A 126 -36.32 8.01 -31.44
N PHE A 127 -37.16 9.05 -31.50
CA PHE A 127 -38.01 9.46 -30.38
C PHE A 127 -39.34 8.69 -30.23
N LEU A 128 -39.72 7.89 -31.23
CA LEU A 128 -40.99 7.15 -31.20
C LEU A 128 -40.87 5.75 -30.59
N GLU A 129 -39.69 5.11 -30.67
CA GLU A 129 -39.49 3.75 -30.15
C GLU A 129 -39.28 3.71 -28.62
N SER A 130 -38.78 4.80 -28.02
CA SER A 130 -38.56 4.91 -26.57
C SER A 130 -39.83 5.11 -25.74
N GLN A 131 -40.96 5.46 -26.35
CA GLN A 131 -42.25 5.70 -25.68
C GLN A 131 -43.09 4.42 -25.48
N LEU A 132 -42.75 3.30 -26.15
CA LEU A 132 -43.64 2.12 -26.25
C LEU A 132 -43.32 0.97 -25.28
N THR A 133 -42.25 1.07 -24.49
CA THR A 133 -41.77 -0.03 -23.62
C THR A 133 -42.17 0.06 -22.15
N ASN A 134 -42.78 1.15 -21.69
CA ASN A 134 -43.04 1.40 -20.26
C ASN A 134 -44.51 1.72 -19.94
N ALA A 135 -45.30 0.68 -19.63
CA ALA A 135 -46.44 0.59 -18.68
C ALA A 135 -47.58 -0.33 -19.17
N PRO A 136 -48.46 -0.85 -18.29
CA PRO A 136 -48.13 -1.53 -17.02
C PRO A 136 -48.95 -2.83 -16.82
N LYS A 137 -48.62 -3.65 -15.82
CA LYS A 137 -49.58 -4.59 -15.22
C LYS A 137 -49.70 -4.36 -13.71
N LYS A 138 -50.94 -4.11 -13.26
CA LYS A 138 -51.31 -3.96 -11.85
C LYS A 138 -51.62 -5.33 -11.24
N ASN A 139 -51.40 -5.45 -9.93
CA ASN A 139 -52.37 -6.10 -9.05
C ASN A 139 -52.37 -5.37 -7.71
N THR A 140 -53.56 -5.12 -7.16
CA THR A 140 -53.75 -4.24 -6.00
C THR A 140 -54.80 -4.78 -5.05
N THR A 141 -54.47 -4.86 -3.77
CA THR A 141 -55.43 -4.90 -2.66
C THR A 141 -54.95 -3.92 -1.58
N ALA A 142 -55.81 -2.99 -1.18
CA ALA A 142 -55.48 -1.93 -0.21
C ALA A 142 -56.74 -1.51 0.55
N PHE A 143 -56.58 -1.18 1.84
CA PHE A 143 -57.59 -0.58 2.72
C PHE A 143 -56.89 0.18 3.88
N PRO A 144 -57.54 1.16 4.56
CA PRO A 144 -57.25 2.54 4.20
C PRO A 144 -56.63 3.42 5.29
N LEU A 145 -56.29 4.65 4.89
CA LEU A 145 -55.70 5.73 5.69
C LEU A 145 -56.61 6.30 6.78
N ALA A 146 -55.99 6.82 7.84
CA ALA A 146 -56.52 7.91 8.66
C ALA A 146 -55.45 8.98 8.94
N LYS A 147 -55.88 10.25 8.92
CA LYS A 147 -55.19 11.52 9.23
C LYS A 147 -56.29 12.50 9.72
N PRO A 148 -56.01 13.70 10.26
CA PRO A 148 -54.72 14.35 10.58
C PRO A 148 -54.67 14.88 12.03
N ASN A 149 -53.62 15.63 12.40
CA ASN A 149 -53.77 17.07 12.70
C ASN A 149 -52.41 17.79 12.91
N PHE A 150 -52.38 19.07 12.57
CA PHE A 150 -51.29 20.01 12.83
C PHE A 150 -51.64 20.90 14.05
N PHE A 151 -50.64 21.49 14.72
CA PHE A 151 -50.59 22.93 15.02
C PHE A 151 -49.16 23.36 15.42
N ASN A 152 -48.92 24.66 15.66
CA ASN A 152 -47.59 25.28 15.54
C ASN A 152 -47.41 26.53 16.45
N ARG A 153 -46.18 26.80 16.92
CA ARG A 153 -45.71 28.00 17.69
C ARG A 153 -46.18 28.12 19.18
N PRO A 154 -45.70 29.10 19.99
CA PRO A 154 -44.29 29.24 20.45
C PRO A 154 -44.11 29.68 21.95
N ILE A 155 -42.86 29.69 22.46
CA ILE A 155 -42.18 30.69 23.35
C ILE A 155 -43.00 31.27 24.56
N PRO A 156 -42.51 31.14 25.83
CA PRO A 156 -41.55 32.14 26.35
C PRO A 156 -40.52 31.66 27.40
N SER A 157 -39.55 32.55 27.66
CA SER A 157 -38.57 32.47 28.76
C SER A 157 -38.87 33.48 29.87
N GLN A 158 -38.60 33.09 31.12
CA GLN A 158 -38.15 33.97 32.22
C GLN A 158 -37.67 33.10 33.40
N GLY A 159 -36.70 33.58 34.17
CA GLY A 159 -36.07 32.83 35.26
C GLY A 159 -36.42 33.35 36.66
N TYR A 160 -35.89 32.68 37.70
CA TYR A 160 -35.94 33.13 39.09
C TYR A 160 -34.64 32.81 39.83
N ILE A 161 -34.28 33.66 40.80
CA ILE A 161 -33.09 33.55 41.65
C ILE A 161 -33.57 33.42 43.10
N PRO A 162 -32.98 32.48 43.87
CA PRO A 162 -32.35 32.84 45.14
C PRO A 162 -31.01 32.11 45.33
N ALA A 163 -30.09 32.47 46.23
CA ALA A 163 -29.77 33.72 46.93
C ALA A 163 -28.61 33.37 47.88
N SER A 164 -27.46 34.03 47.70
CA SER A 164 -26.27 34.09 48.57
C SER A 164 -26.30 33.48 49.99
N ILE A 165 -25.25 32.72 50.33
CA ILE A 165 -24.62 32.74 51.66
C ILE A 165 -23.18 33.24 51.51
N GLN A 166 -22.70 34.10 52.41
CA GLN A 166 -21.40 34.77 52.30
C GLN A 166 -20.38 34.25 53.32
N THR A 167 -19.27 33.70 52.78
CA THR A 167 -17.87 33.76 53.31
C THR A 167 -17.63 33.26 54.77
N PRO A 168 -16.39 33.10 55.27
CA PRO A 168 -15.29 34.08 55.26
C PRO A 168 -14.08 33.66 54.39
N PHE A 169 -13.28 34.66 54.01
CA PHE A 169 -11.92 34.46 53.51
C PHE A 169 -10.99 34.02 54.66
N VAL A 170 -10.13 33.03 54.43
CA VAL A 170 -8.88 32.86 55.17
C VAL A 170 -7.74 32.94 54.15
N LYS A 171 -6.79 33.84 54.38
CA LYS A 171 -5.55 33.96 53.58
C LYS A 171 -4.38 33.28 54.30
N ALA A 172 -3.40 32.92 53.48
CA ALA A 172 -2.01 32.57 53.80
C ALA A 172 -1.67 31.09 54.06
N GLN A 173 -0.85 30.58 53.13
CA GLN A 173 0.42 29.87 53.39
C GLN A 173 0.38 28.60 54.26
N LEU A 174 0.17 27.46 53.59
CA LEU A 174 0.89 26.21 53.90
C LEU A 174 0.73 25.23 52.73
N PHE A 175 1.66 25.27 51.78
CA PHE A 175 2.13 24.19 50.88
C PHE A 175 3.10 24.84 49.87
N ALA A 176 4.39 24.78 50.17
CA ALA A 176 5.41 25.14 49.19
C ALA A 176 5.70 23.90 48.34
N HIS A 177 5.52 24.00 47.02
CA HIS A 177 6.06 22.99 46.12
C HIS A 177 7.59 22.97 46.26
N PRO A 178 8.25 21.80 46.28
CA PRO A 178 9.69 21.75 46.10
C PRO A 178 10.02 22.37 44.75
N LYS A 179 10.99 23.29 44.70
CA LYS A 179 11.53 23.73 43.40
C LYS A 179 12.15 22.51 42.71
N PRO A 180 12.00 22.35 41.38
CA PRO A 180 12.87 21.43 40.64
C PRO A 180 14.34 21.82 40.88
N PRO A 181 15.28 20.87 40.84
CA PRO A 181 16.70 21.21 40.81
C PRO A 181 16.94 22.13 39.62
N GLN A 182 17.65 23.24 39.85
CA GLN A 182 18.18 24.03 38.75
C GLN A 182 19.35 23.24 38.16
N ASP A 183 19.33 23.11 36.83
CA ASP A 183 20.29 22.39 35.99
C ASP A 183 20.25 20.85 36.03
N ILE A 184 19.57 20.27 35.03
CA ILE A 184 19.59 18.84 34.68
C ILE A 184 20.79 18.47 33.79
N PHE A 185 21.41 19.46 33.11
CA PHE A 185 22.50 19.24 32.16
C PHE A 185 23.84 18.92 32.86
N SER A 186 23.95 19.25 34.15
CA SER A 186 25.05 18.85 35.06
C SER A 186 25.31 17.33 35.20
N TYR A 187 24.55 16.49 34.50
CA TYR A 187 24.76 15.03 34.39
C TYR A 187 25.32 14.55 33.04
N PHE A 188 25.61 15.45 32.09
CA PHE A 188 26.28 15.12 30.83
C PHE A 188 27.73 15.62 30.87
N ASP A 189 28.70 14.72 30.64
CA ASP A 189 30.11 15.10 30.43
C ASP A 189 30.24 15.84 29.09
N LEU A 190 30.14 17.17 29.15
CA LEU A 190 30.45 18.09 28.06
C LEU A 190 31.86 18.67 28.29
N PRO A 191 32.70 18.81 27.24
CA PRO A 191 34.06 19.32 27.39
C PRO A 191 34.05 20.82 27.74
N ASP A 192 34.77 21.20 28.79
CA ASP A 192 34.91 22.59 29.23
C ASP A 192 35.50 23.50 28.14
N THR A 193 34.86 24.64 27.89
CA THR A 193 35.45 25.80 27.19
C THR A 193 35.11 27.07 27.94
N GLU A 194 36.11 27.92 28.18
CA GLU A 194 36.08 29.02 29.15
C GLU A 194 35.14 30.18 28.75
N GLU A 195 34.57 30.86 29.75
CA GLU A 195 33.76 32.07 29.58
C GLU A 195 34.64 33.31 29.33
N GLU A 196 34.39 34.06 28.26
CA GLU A 196 34.65 35.51 28.22
C GLU A 196 33.42 36.25 27.68
N GLU A 197 32.95 37.23 28.45
CA GLU A 197 31.83 38.09 28.07
C GLU A 197 32.27 39.15 27.04
N ASN A 198 31.43 39.42 26.03
CA ASN A 198 31.35 40.75 25.42
C ASN A 198 29.97 40.99 24.81
N GLU A 199 29.36 42.13 25.14
CA GLU A 199 28.06 42.53 24.59
C GLU A 199 28.19 43.25 23.23
N SER A 200 27.11 43.16 22.45
CA SER A 200 26.74 44.08 21.38
C SER A 200 27.65 44.23 20.14
N GLU A 201 27.18 43.70 19.01
CA GLU A 201 26.83 44.60 17.89
C GLU A 201 25.64 44.04 17.07
N LEU A 202 24.70 44.91 16.71
CA LEU A 202 23.57 44.60 15.84
C LEU A 202 23.95 44.99 14.41
N VAL A 203 24.09 44.01 13.50
CA VAL A 203 24.45 44.25 12.10
C VAL A 203 23.30 43.85 11.17
N ASP A 204 22.96 44.76 10.26
CA ASP A 204 21.82 44.66 9.35
C ASP A 204 22.13 43.77 8.14
N LEU A 205 21.27 42.77 7.89
CA LEU A 205 21.55 41.63 6.99
C LEU A 205 21.28 41.91 5.49
N VAL A 206 21.24 43.18 5.11
CA VAL A 206 20.81 43.66 3.77
C VAL A 206 21.99 43.88 2.80
N SER A 207 23.24 43.85 3.27
CA SER A 207 24.43 44.29 2.51
C SER A 207 25.22 43.19 1.77
N LEU A 208 24.96 41.89 2.02
CA LEU A 208 25.77 40.78 1.46
C LEU A 208 25.28 40.22 0.11
N GLN A 209 24.49 40.99 -0.65
CA GLN A 209 23.97 40.58 -1.97
C GLN A 209 24.73 41.20 -3.17
N GLN A 210 25.86 41.87 -2.94
CA GLN A 210 26.51 42.74 -3.94
C GLN A 210 27.95 42.37 -4.35
N GLU A 211 28.52 41.26 -3.87
CA GLU A 211 29.89 40.80 -4.22
C GLU A 211 29.96 39.42 -4.92
N VAL A 212 28.97 39.07 -5.75
CA VAL A 212 29.08 37.90 -6.67
C VAL A 212 28.61 38.28 -8.09
N SER A 213 29.28 39.23 -8.74
CA SER A 213 29.01 39.62 -10.14
C SER A 213 30.21 40.23 -10.90
N GLU A 214 31.44 39.81 -10.61
CA GLU A 214 32.61 40.11 -11.47
C GLU A 214 33.44 38.84 -11.76
N THR A 215 33.25 38.25 -12.95
CA THR A 215 34.30 37.64 -13.82
C THR A 215 33.68 36.93 -15.03
N LEU A 216 33.40 37.68 -16.10
CA LEU A 216 33.20 37.11 -17.44
C LEU A 216 33.57 38.16 -18.50
N HIS A 217 34.68 37.94 -19.21
CA HIS A 217 35.14 38.86 -20.25
C HIS A 217 34.26 38.77 -21.52
N VAL A 218 33.85 39.92 -22.03
CA VAL A 218 33.22 40.08 -23.35
C VAL A 218 34.20 40.76 -24.30
N VAL A 219 34.14 40.41 -25.58
CA VAL A 219 34.89 41.06 -26.66
C VAL A 219 33.88 41.60 -27.69
N GLU A 220 33.84 42.92 -27.83
CA GLU A 220 33.14 43.67 -28.89
C GLU A 220 33.98 43.60 -30.19
N ASP A 221 33.54 43.85 -31.42
CA ASP A 221 32.29 44.34 -32.04
C ASP A 221 32.39 43.96 -33.57
N PRO A 222 31.59 44.45 -34.56
CA PRO A 222 30.29 45.13 -34.55
C PRO A 222 29.22 44.51 -35.46
N VAL A 223 27.96 44.91 -35.28
CA VAL A 223 26.83 44.55 -36.17
C VAL A 223 26.47 45.70 -37.13
N GLN A 224 26.20 45.39 -38.40
CA GLN A 224 25.71 46.39 -39.37
C GLN A 224 24.34 46.03 -39.99
N LYS A 225 23.36 46.91 -39.72
CA LYS A 225 22.06 47.11 -40.41
C LYS A 225 21.03 45.96 -40.45
N ILE A 226 19.88 46.25 -39.83
CA ILE A 226 18.62 45.49 -39.86
C ILE A 226 17.97 45.53 -41.26
N PRO A 227 17.42 44.40 -41.72
CA PRO A 227 16.13 44.37 -42.42
C PRO A 227 15.08 43.60 -41.60
N ILE A 228 13.83 44.07 -41.61
CA ILE A 228 12.74 43.45 -40.84
C ILE A 228 12.28 42.15 -41.51
N ALA A 229 12.26 41.06 -40.75
CA ALA A 229 11.65 39.79 -41.14
C ALA A 229 10.83 39.22 -39.98
N PHE A 230 9.61 38.76 -40.25
CA PHE A 230 8.74 38.17 -39.23
C PHE A 230 9.34 36.85 -38.70
N PRO A 231 9.49 36.67 -37.37
CA PRO A 231 9.99 35.43 -36.82
C PRO A 231 8.95 34.32 -37.04
N ARG A 232 9.38 33.22 -37.68
CA ARG A 232 8.62 31.97 -37.66
C ARG A 232 8.55 31.48 -36.22
N LEU A 233 7.37 31.11 -35.75
CA LEU A 233 7.19 30.39 -34.48
C LEU A 233 7.97 29.07 -34.54
N SER A 234 9.15 29.04 -33.92
CA SER A 234 9.81 27.79 -33.61
C SER A 234 8.99 27.08 -32.54
N ARG A 235 8.51 25.86 -32.85
CA ARG A 235 7.98 24.98 -31.80
C ARG A 235 9.13 24.67 -30.86
N ARG A 236 9.14 25.26 -29.66
CA ARG A 236 9.92 24.74 -28.53
C ARG A 236 9.34 23.36 -28.19
N THR A 237 9.93 22.32 -28.76
CA THR A 237 9.70 20.95 -28.34
C THR A 237 10.31 20.77 -26.96
N PHE A 238 9.50 20.99 -25.92
CA PHE A 238 9.82 20.54 -24.56
C PHE A 238 9.77 19.00 -24.55
N SER A 239 10.87 18.39 -24.94
CA SER A 239 11.09 16.96 -24.71
C SER A 239 11.47 16.78 -23.24
N LEU A 240 10.49 16.40 -22.41
CA LEU A 240 10.75 15.89 -21.08
C LEU A 240 11.10 14.39 -21.20
N PRO A 241 12.36 13.97 -21.03
CA PRO A 241 12.66 12.57 -20.88
C PRO A 241 12.13 12.06 -19.52
N TRP A 242 11.91 10.74 -19.43
CA TRP A 242 11.66 10.01 -18.18
C TRP A 242 10.28 10.15 -17.49
N ILE A 243 9.22 10.55 -18.18
CA ILE A 243 7.86 10.22 -17.71
C ILE A 243 7.57 8.73 -18.02
N ARG A 244 7.81 7.85 -17.04
CA ARG A 244 7.30 6.47 -17.07
C ARG A 244 5.85 6.47 -16.59
N LEU A 245 4.90 6.31 -17.51
CA LEU A 245 3.47 6.12 -17.20
C LEU A 245 3.24 4.98 -16.20
N PRO A 246 2.16 5.00 -15.39
CA PRO A 246 1.93 4.01 -14.34
C PRO A 246 1.82 2.58 -14.90
N GLN A 247 2.30 1.62 -14.10
CA GLN A 247 2.32 0.19 -14.45
C GLN A 247 0.90 -0.39 -14.41
N GLY A 248 0.27 -0.55 -15.58
CA GLY A 248 -1.09 -1.10 -15.67
C GLY A 248 -1.76 -0.64 -16.95
N TRP A 249 -2.46 0.49 -16.92
CA TRP A 249 -3.22 1.01 -18.07
C TRP A 249 -2.38 1.14 -19.36
N SER A 250 -1.20 1.75 -19.24
CA SER A 250 -0.24 1.88 -20.35
C SER A 250 0.16 0.52 -20.94
N ARG A 251 0.33 -0.50 -20.08
CA ARG A 251 0.63 -1.87 -20.46
C ARG A 251 -0.58 -2.63 -21.00
N ALA A 252 -1.78 -2.37 -20.50
CA ALA A 252 -3.02 -2.96 -21.01
C ALA A 252 -3.32 -2.46 -22.43
N MET A 253 -3.16 -1.16 -22.68
CA MET A 253 -3.27 -0.60 -24.03
C MET A 253 -2.10 -1.01 -24.94
N ALA A 254 -0.85 -1.08 -24.44
CA ALA A 254 0.28 -1.58 -25.22
C ALA A 254 0.19 -3.10 -25.52
N ALA A 255 -0.34 -3.89 -24.60
CA ALA A 255 -0.64 -5.31 -24.79
C ALA A 255 -1.80 -5.48 -25.76
N PHE A 256 -2.89 -4.72 -25.62
CA PHE A 256 -4.00 -4.74 -26.59
C PHE A 256 -3.54 -4.29 -28.00
N LEU A 257 -2.64 -3.30 -28.08
CA LEU A 257 -1.92 -2.93 -29.31
C LEU A 257 -1.12 -4.10 -29.87
N LEU A 258 -0.21 -4.70 -29.11
CA LEU A 258 0.63 -5.80 -29.59
C LEU A 258 -0.17 -7.09 -29.88
N VAL A 259 -1.29 -7.32 -29.19
CA VAL A 259 -2.29 -8.38 -29.47
C VAL A 259 -3.11 -8.07 -30.75
N SER A 260 -3.23 -6.79 -31.12
CA SER A 260 -3.86 -6.34 -32.36
C SER A 260 -2.87 -6.20 -33.54
N PHE A 261 -1.58 -6.03 -33.27
CA PHE A 261 -0.52 -5.75 -34.26
C PHE A 261 0.35 -6.96 -34.60
N ALA A 262 0.63 -7.83 -33.62
CA ALA A 262 0.90 -9.31 -33.74
C ALA A 262 -1.13 -11.49 -34.34
N THR A 263 -2.49 -11.52 -34.04
CA THR A 263 -3.61 -12.14 -34.76
C THR A 263 -3.62 -11.90 -36.27
N VAL A 264 -3.06 -10.79 -36.77
CA VAL A 264 -3.32 -10.30 -38.14
C VAL A 264 -2.19 -10.42 -39.18
N LEU A 265 -0.89 -10.45 -38.81
CA LEU A 265 0.14 -10.94 -39.77
C LEU A 265 -0.12 -12.41 -40.17
N PRO A 266 -0.65 -13.30 -39.29
CA PRO A 266 -1.27 -14.56 -39.68
C PRO A 266 -2.22 -14.44 -40.87
N ILE A 267 -3.26 -13.61 -40.76
CA ILE A 267 -4.29 -13.45 -41.81
C ILE A 267 -3.68 -13.01 -43.15
N HIS A 268 -2.58 -12.25 -43.15
CA HIS A 268 -1.97 -11.71 -44.36
C HIS A 268 -1.21 -12.73 -45.23
N ALA A 269 -0.64 -13.79 -44.65
CA ALA A 269 0.09 -14.82 -45.43
C ALA A 269 -0.65 -16.16 -45.57
N MET A 270 -1.89 -16.29 -45.04
CA MET A 270 -2.70 -17.49 -45.22
C MET A 270 -3.13 -17.68 -46.67
N SER A 271 -2.63 -18.75 -47.30
CA SER A 271 -2.76 -18.96 -48.74
C SER A 271 -4.09 -19.62 -49.18
N VAL A 272 -5.19 -19.36 -48.46
CA VAL A 272 -6.52 -20.02 -48.60
C VAL A 272 -6.84 -20.40 -50.05
N VAL A 273 -6.83 -21.72 -50.30
CA VAL A 273 -7.25 -22.49 -51.50
C VAL A 273 -6.92 -21.90 -52.89
N LYS A 274 -6.12 -22.66 -53.66
CA LYS A 274 -5.67 -22.29 -55.03
C LYS A 274 -6.78 -22.11 -56.08
N GLU A 275 -8.00 -22.57 -55.84
CA GLU A 275 -9.07 -22.57 -56.85
C GLU A 275 -10.07 -21.39 -56.74
N ILE A 276 -9.93 -20.48 -55.77
CA ILE A 276 -10.90 -19.38 -55.56
C ILE A 276 -10.22 -18.01 -55.40
N GLU A 277 -9.38 -17.62 -56.37
CA GLU A 277 -8.58 -16.37 -56.34
C GLU A 277 -9.41 -15.11 -56.08
N LYS A 278 -10.60 -14.99 -56.69
CA LYS A 278 -11.44 -13.79 -56.57
C LYS A 278 -11.94 -13.55 -55.14
N THR A 279 -12.51 -14.58 -54.51
CA THR A 279 -13.06 -14.45 -53.15
C THR A 279 -11.96 -14.46 -52.09
N LYS A 280 -10.84 -15.16 -52.34
CA LYS A 280 -9.61 -15.02 -51.54
C LYS A 280 -9.14 -13.57 -51.49
N THR A 281 -9.09 -12.89 -52.64
CA THR A 281 -8.73 -11.46 -52.73
C THR A 281 -9.71 -10.58 -51.93
N GLN A 282 -11.00 -10.89 -51.95
CA GLN A 282 -12.01 -10.19 -51.15
C GLN A 282 -11.81 -10.40 -49.64
N ILE A 283 -11.61 -11.63 -49.18
CA ILE A 283 -11.38 -11.95 -47.75
C ILE A 283 -10.10 -11.26 -47.24
N LEU A 284 -9.01 -11.33 -47.99
CA LEU A 284 -7.75 -10.64 -47.67
C LEU A 284 -7.92 -9.12 -47.63
N SER A 285 -8.67 -8.54 -48.58
CA SER A 285 -8.97 -7.10 -48.59
C SER A 285 -9.83 -6.65 -47.41
N LEU A 286 -10.83 -7.44 -47.02
CA LEU A 286 -11.68 -7.15 -45.86
C LEU A 286 -10.89 -7.28 -44.55
N GLY A 287 -10.09 -8.34 -44.39
CA GLY A 287 -9.18 -8.50 -43.25
C GLY A 287 -8.16 -7.37 -43.14
N ALA A 288 -7.59 -6.89 -44.25
CA ALA A 288 -6.68 -5.75 -44.28
C ALA A 288 -7.38 -4.42 -43.93
N GLN A 289 -8.64 -4.22 -44.35
CA GLN A 289 -9.46 -3.07 -43.94
C GLN A 289 -9.84 -3.14 -42.45
N GLY A 290 -10.12 -4.35 -41.94
CA GLY A 290 -10.33 -4.63 -40.53
C GLY A 290 -9.10 -4.26 -39.71
N LEU A 291 -7.92 -4.76 -40.10
CA LEU A 291 -6.63 -4.39 -39.49
C LEU A 291 -6.42 -2.88 -39.44
N SER A 292 -6.55 -2.20 -40.59
CA SER A 292 -6.30 -0.76 -40.69
C SER A 292 -7.27 0.05 -39.82
N SER A 293 -8.50 -0.44 -39.63
CA SER A 293 -9.49 0.19 -38.75
C SER A 293 -9.23 -0.16 -37.27
N LEU A 294 -8.73 -1.36 -36.97
CA LEU A 294 -8.32 -1.79 -35.64
C LEU A 294 -7.11 -0.97 -35.15
N THR A 295 -6.09 -0.78 -35.99
CA THR A 295 -4.91 0.03 -35.65
C THR A 295 -5.26 1.52 -35.50
N GLN A 296 -6.09 2.08 -36.39
CA GLN A 296 -6.65 3.43 -36.23
C GLN A 296 -7.44 3.58 -34.92
N GLY A 297 -8.20 2.55 -34.52
CA GLY A 297 -8.90 2.51 -33.24
C GLY A 297 -7.95 2.53 -32.04
N THR A 298 -6.89 1.71 -32.07
CA THR A 298 -5.88 1.70 -31.00
C THR A 298 -5.05 2.99 -30.92
N GLU A 299 -4.74 3.61 -32.06
CA GLU A 299 -4.01 4.88 -32.10
C GLU A 299 -4.88 6.03 -31.56
N ALA A 300 -6.14 6.11 -31.98
CA ALA A 300 -7.10 7.07 -31.46
C ALA A 300 -7.34 6.89 -29.95
N ALA A 301 -7.44 5.65 -29.46
CA ALA A 301 -7.55 5.36 -28.03
C ALA A 301 -6.29 5.76 -27.25
N PHE A 302 -5.09 5.59 -27.83
CA PHE A 302 -3.83 6.08 -27.24
C PHE A 302 -3.75 7.61 -27.21
N GLN A 303 -4.33 8.29 -28.20
CA GLN A 303 -4.48 9.75 -28.25
C GLN A 303 -5.71 10.27 -27.46
N MET A 304 -6.46 9.39 -26.79
CA MET A 304 -7.71 9.66 -26.08
C MET A 304 -8.84 10.28 -26.93
N ASP A 305 -8.80 10.14 -28.25
CA ASP A 305 -9.97 10.46 -29.11
C ASP A 305 -10.98 9.31 -29.06
N SER A 306 -11.84 9.38 -28.04
CA SER A 306 -12.93 8.44 -27.77
C SER A 306 -13.82 8.13 -28.99
N LYS A 307 -14.08 9.16 -29.81
CA LYS A 307 -15.04 9.12 -30.92
C LYS A 307 -14.41 8.55 -32.18
N THR A 308 -13.14 8.88 -32.46
CA THR A 308 -12.40 8.25 -33.55
C THR A 308 -12.05 6.80 -33.20
N ALA A 309 -11.75 6.51 -31.93
CA ALA A 309 -11.56 5.14 -31.44
C ALA A 309 -12.83 4.29 -31.64
N GLU A 310 -13.98 4.72 -31.10
CA GLU A 310 -15.26 4.01 -31.22
C GLU A 310 -15.62 3.71 -32.69
N ARG A 311 -15.54 4.73 -33.57
CA ARG A 311 -15.82 4.58 -35.01
C ARG A 311 -14.90 3.58 -35.69
N SER A 312 -13.61 3.62 -35.35
CA SER A 312 -12.59 2.78 -35.99
C SER A 312 -12.68 1.33 -35.53
N PHE A 313 -12.92 1.07 -34.24
CA PHE A 313 -13.21 -0.28 -33.74
C PHE A 313 -14.55 -0.83 -34.27
N SER A 314 -15.60 -0.01 -34.36
CA SER A 314 -16.88 -0.40 -34.97
C SER A 314 -16.72 -0.80 -36.44
N LYS A 315 -15.92 -0.04 -37.19
CA LYS A 315 -15.54 -0.36 -38.58
C LYS A 315 -14.67 -1.63 -38.66
N ALA A 316 -13.78 -1.87 -37.69
CA ALA A 316 -12.99 -3.09 -37.62
C ALA A 316 -13.87 -4.33 -37.41
N VAL A 317 -14.81 -4.27 -36.46
CA VAL A 317 -15.85 -5.31 -36.23
C VAL A 317 -16.57 -5.64 -37.55
N SER A 318 -17.15 -4.63 -38.23
CA SER A 318 -17.85 -4.83 -39.50
C SER A 318 -16.99 -5.54 -40.53
N ARG A 319 -15.72 -5.14 -40.66
CA ARG A 319 -14.81 -5.71 -41.67
C ARG A 319 -14.36 -7.14 -41.37
N PHE A 320 -14.22 -7.52 -40.09
CA PHE A 320 -13.94 -8.91 -39.73
C PHE A 320 -15.18 -9.81 -39.86
N ASP A 321 -16.39 -9.30 -39.57
CA ASP A 321 -17.65 -9.99 -39.82
C ASP A 321 -17.93 -10.20 -41.33
N GLU A 322 -17.74 -9.14 -42.14
CA GLU A 322 -17.81 -9.21 -43.61
C GLU A 322 -16.81 -10.24 -44.18
N ALA A 323 -15.60 -10.32 -43.62
CA ALA A 323 -14.58 -11.30 -44.03
C ALA A 323 -14.97 -12.73 -43.62
N GLN A 324 -15.49 -12.93 -42.40
CA GLN A 324 -15.96 -14.23 -41.90
C GLN A 324 -17.15 -14.73 -42.73
N THR A 325 -18.12 -13.86 -42.99
CA THR A 325 -19.28 -14.12 -43.86
C THR A 325 -18.83 -14.43 -45.29
N SER A 326 -17.80 -13.73 -45.81
CA SER A 326 -17.23 -14.02 -47.14
C SER A 326 -16.52 -15.39 -47.21
N LEU A 327 -15.93 -15.85 -46.09
CA LEU A 327 -15.28 -17.16 -45.97
C LEU A 327 -16.30 -18.31 -45.89
N GLN A 328 -17.40 -18.13 -45.15
CA GLN A 328 -18.50 -19.10 -45.06
C GLN A 328 -19.24 -19.25 -46.42
N ASN A 329 -19.48 -18.14 -47.12
CA ASN A 329 -20.18 -18.12 -48.41
C ASN A 329 -19.36 -18.72 -49.59
N LEU A 330 -18.19 -19.31 -49.35
CA LEU A 330 -17.44 -20.10 -50.33
C LEU A 330 -18.13 -21.44 -50.68
N GLY A 331 -19.21 -21.79 -49.99
CA GLY A 331 -20.04 -22.97 -50.25
C GLY A 331 -19.69 -24.16 -49.37
N VAL A 332 -20.59 -25.16 -49.35
CA VAL A 332 -20.64 -26.26 -48.36
C VAL A 332 -19.31 -27.00 -48.16
N GLY A 333 -18.48 -27.13 -49.20
CA GLY A 333 -17.14 -27.72 -49.07
C GLY A 333 -16.18 -26.90 -48.21
N MET A 334 -16.18 -25.58 -48.36
CA MET A 334 -15.34 -24.66 -47.57
C MET A 334 -15.91 -24.39 -46.18
N GLU A 335 -17.23 -24.44 -46.03
CA GLU A 335 -17.90 -24.49 -44.73
C GLU A 335 -17.40 -25.71 -43.93
N LEU A 336 -17.37 -26.90 -44.54
CA LEU A 336 -16.78 -28.10 -43.95
C LEU A 336 -15.27 -27.95 -43.65
N PHE A 337 -14.45 -27.43 -44.58
CA PHE A 337 -13.02 -27.24 -44.31
C PHE A 337 -12.75 -26.25 -43.18
N SER A 338 -13.49 -25.15 -43.09
CA SER A 338 -13.36 -24.18 -41.99
C SER A 338 -13.88 -24.71 -40.64
N ALA A 339 -14.71 -25.76 -40.65
CA ALA A 339 -15.13 -26.49 -39.46
C ALA A 339 -14.17 -27.62 -39.04
N VAL A 340 -13.17 -27.98 -39.85
CA VAL A 340 -12.19 -29.03 -39.57
C VAL A 340 -10.86 -28.43 -39.07
N PRO A 341 -10.44 -28.71 -37.82
CA PRO A 341 -9.13 -28.28 -37.30
C PRO A 341 -7.95 -28.80 -38.13
N GLY A 342 -6.82 -28.08 -38.10
CA GLY A 342 -5.63 -28.42 -38.89
C GLY A 342 -5.80 -28.12 -40.40
N THR A 343 -6.50 -27.04 -40.74
CA THR A 343 -6.58 -26.54 -42.12
C THR A 343 -6.42 -25.02 -42.19
N GLN A 344 -5.76 -24.55 -43.26
CA GLN A 344 -5.63 -23.11 -43.54
C GLN A 344 -6.98 -22.38 -43.70
N ALA A 345 -8.10 -23.08 -43.90
CA ALA A 345 -9.43 -22.49 -43.90
C ALA A 345 -9.95 -22.27 -42.47
N HIS A 346 -9.75 -23.25 -41.58
CA HIS A 346 -10.11 -23.18 -40.17
C HIS A 346 -9.24 -22.16 -39.43
N THR A 347 -7.91 -22.24 -39.56
CA THR A 347 -6.98 -21.32 -38.93
C THR A 347 -7.26 -19.86 -39.34
N ALA A 348 -7.59 -19.60 -40.62
CA ALA A 348 -8.03 -18.27 -41.06
C ALA A 348 -9.34 -17.80 -40.41
N ALA A 349 -10.34 -18.68 -40.28
CA ALA A 349 -11.61 -18.37 -39.62
C ALA A 349 -11.41 -18.05 -38.12
N THR A 350 -10.55 -18.80 -37.45
CA THR A 350 -10.22 -18.65 -36.03
C THR A 350 -9.47 -17.35 -35.76
N LEU A 351 -8.51 -16.97 -36.61
CA LEU A 351 -7.79 -15.69 -36.51
C LEU A 351 -8.71 -14.50 -36.78
N LEU A 352 -9.61 -14.59 -37.76
CA LEU A 352 -10.63 -13.57 -38.01
C LEU A 352 -11.56 -13.38 -36.80
N LYS A 353 -11.99 -14.46 -36.14
CA LYS A 353 -12.78 -14.39 -34.90
C LYS A 353 -12.01 -13.76 -33.75
N ALA A 354 -10.73 -14.09 -33.56
CA ALA A 354 -9.90 -13.44 -32.54
C ALA A 354 -9.82 -11.92 -32.78
N ALA A 355 -9.57 -11.49 -34.03
CA ALA A 355 -9.51 -10.07 -34.39
C ALA A 355 -10.87 -9.34 -34.28
N GLU A 356 -11.97 -10.02 -34.61
CA GLU A 356 -13.35 -9.56 -34.41
C GLU A 356 -13.63 -9.29 -32.91
N ARG A 357 -13.28 -10.24 -32.03
CA ARG A 357 -13.51 -10.11 -30.57
C ARG A 357 -12.61 -9.06 -29.94
N LEU A 358 -11.35 -8.94 -30.36
CA LEU A 358 -10.50 -7.81 -29.99
C LEU A 358 -11.08 -6.46 -30.44
N SER A 359 -11.66 -6.40 -31.63
CA SER A 359 -12.35 -5.18 -32.12
C SER A 359 -13.57 -4.83 -31.25
N TYR A 360 -14.34 -5.82 -30.79
CA TYR A 360 -15.41 -5.61 -29.80
C TYR A 360 -14.88 -5.15 -28.44
N ALA A 361 -13.77 -5.71 -27.95
CA ALA A 361 -13.13 -5.27 -26.71
C ALA A 361 -12.72 -3.79 -26.78
N GLY A 362 -12.03 -3.38 -27.86
CA GLY A 362 -11.67 -1.98 -28.12
C GLY A 362 -12.88 -1.05 -28.26
N LEU A 363 -13.95 -1.52 -28.91
CA LEU A 363 -15.21 -0.79 -29.03
C LEU A 363 -15.85 -0.54 -27.66
N ARG A 364 -15.93 -1.56 -26.78
CA ARG A 364 -16.50 -1.43 -25.43
C ARG A 364 -15.66 -0.52 -24.52
N LEU A 365 -14.34 -0.59 -24.61
CA LEU A 365 -13.42 0.33 -23.93
C LEU A 365 -13.69 1.79 -24.36
N SER A 366 -13.77 2.04 -25.68
CA SER A 366 -14.01 3.38 -26.23
C SER A 366 -15.39 3.93 -25.84
N GLN A 367 -16.42 3.07 -25.83
CA GLN A 367 -17.76 3.41 -25.36
C GLN A 367 -17.76 3.79 -23.87
N GLY A 368 -17.09 3.02 -23.01
CA GLY A 368 -16.99 3.35 -21.59
C GLY A 368 -16.27 4.67 -21.33
N TRP A 369 -15.20 4.94 -22.07
CA TRP A 369 -14.49 6.21 -21.97
C TRP A 369 -15.34 7.39 -22.49
N SER A 370 -16.01 7.26 -23.63
CA SER A 370 -16.95 8.28 -24.13
C SER A 370 -18.13 8.51 -23.18
N SER A 371 -18.55 7.49 -22.43
CA SER A 371 -19.55 7.62 -21.36
C SER A 371 -19.01 8.37 -20.13
N LEU A 372 -17.72 8.25 -19.80
CA LEU A 372 -17.09 9.07 -18.75
C LEU A 372 -16.97 10.54 -19.16
N GLU A 373 -16.54 10.83 -20.40
CA GLU A 373 -16.44 12.19 -20.94
C GLU A 373 -17.78 12.94 -20.89
N SER A 374 -18.87 12.23 -21.19
CA SER A 374 -20.23 12.79 -21.18
C SER A 374 -20.88 12.83 -19.79
N ALA A 375 -20.46 11.96 -18.86
CA ALA A 375 -20.99 11.89 -17.50
C ALA A 375 -20.21 12.76 -16.48
N TRP A 376 -19.40 13.73 -16.90
CA TRP A 376 -18.56 14.52 -15.96
C TRP A 376 -19.33 15.29 -14.88
N GLN A 377 -20.64 15.49 -15.05
CA GLN A 377 -21.55 16.11 -14.08
C GLN A 377 -22.09 15.14 -13.01
N THR A 378 -21.74 13.84 -13.06
CA THR A 378 -22.11 12.86 -12.02
C THR A 378 -21.00 12.69 -10.98
N ASP A 379 -21.39 12.22 -9.80
CA ASP A 379 -20.45 11.98 -8.70
C ASP A 379 -19.37 10.94 -9.07
N LEU A 380 -18.25 10.96 -8.34
CA LEU A 380 -17.10 10.14 -8.67
C LEU A 380 -17.42 8.64 -8.56
N THR A 381 -18.23 8.24 -7.58
CA THR A 381 -18.61 6.82 -7.41
C THR A 381 -19.55 6.31 -8.50
N SER A 382 -20.42 7.16 -9.05
CA SER A 382 -21.25 6.88 -10.23
C SER A 382 -20.39 6.76 -11.49
N ARG A 383 -19.39 7.62 -11.68
CA ARG A 383 -18.43 7.50 -12.79
C ARG A 383 -17.63 6.21 -12.73
N LEU A 384 -17.12 5.84 -11.55
CA LEU A 384 -16.45 4.55 -11.32
C LEU A 384 -17.41 3.35 -11.53
N ALA A 385 -18.68 3.46 -11.13
CA ALA A 385 -19.68 2.41 -11.37
C ALA A 385 -19.92 2.20 -12.88
N MET A 386 -20.02 3.29 -13.65
CA MET A 386 -20.13 3.24 -15.11
C MET A 386 -18.88 2.61 -15.75
N LEU A 387 -17.69 3.06 -15.37
CA LEU A 387 -16.43 2.50 -15.89
C LEU A 387 -16.32 0.99 -15.60
N GLY A 388 -16.56 0.57 -14.36
CA GLY A 388 -16.59 -0.84 -13.98
C GLY A 388 -17.58 -1.65 -14.79
N ALA A 389 -18.82 -1.16 -14.97
CA ALA A 389 -19.83 -1.83 -15.79
C ALA A 389 -19.38 -1.98 -17.26
N HIS A 390 -18.75 -0.96 -17.86
CA HIS A 390 -18.20 -1.08 -19.21
C HIS A 390 -17.04 -2.08 -19.29
N LEU A 391 -16.07 -2.03 -18.36
CA LEU A 391 -14.93 -2.94 -18.32
C LEU A 391 -15.36 -4.40 -18.08
N GLN A 392 -16.42 -4.63 -17.30
CA GLN A 392 -17.00 -5.97 -17.13
C GLN A 392 -17.53 -6.56 -18.45
N THR A 393 -17.97 -5.70 -19.39
CA THR A 393 -18.33 -6.16 -20.76
C THR A 393 -17.14 -6.40 -21.69
N VAL A 394 -15.92 -5.98 -21.31
CA VAL A 394 -14.70 -6.19 -22.11
C VAL A 394 -14.15 -7.59 -21.91
N LEU A 395 -14.17 -8.10 -20.67
CA LEU A 395 -13.57 -9.39 -20.30
C LEU A 395 -13.99 -10.58 -21.19
N PRO A 396 -15.29 -10.83 -21.47
CA PRO A 396 -15.68 -11.98 -22.30
C PRO A 396 -15.09 -11.94 -23.71
N TYR A 397 -14.93 -10.76 -24.30
CA TYR A 397 -14.32 -10.61 -25.63
C TYR A 397 -12.81 -10.88 -25.62
N VAL A 398 -12.12 -10.55 -24.52
CA VAL A 398 -10.69 -10.86 -24.31
C VAL A 398 -10.50 -12.36 -24.11
N GLU A 399 -11.37 -12.99 -23.31
CA GLU A 399 -11.38 -14.43 -23.03
C GLU A 399 -11.71 -15.26 -24.28
N GLU A 400 -12.71 -14.85 -25.07
CA GLU A 400 -13.02 -15.48 -26.36
C GLU A 400 -11.85 -15.32 -27.37
N ALA A 401 -11.23 -14.14 -27.45
CA ALA A 401 -10.07 -13.93 -28.33
C ALA A 401 -8.89 -14.83 -27.94
N GLN A 402 -8.63 -15.00 -26.64
CA GLN A 402 -7.61 -15.91 -26.12
C GLN A 402 -7.94 -17.37 -26.44
N ALA A 403 -9.19 -17.79 -26.26
CA ALA A 403 -9.63 -19.15 -26.58
C ALA A 403 -9.50 -19.46 -28.08
N PHE A 404 -9.84 -18.51 -28.96
CA PHE A 404 -9.61 -18.67 -30.40
C PHE A 404 -8.11 -18.81 -30.72
N LEU A 405 -7.25 -17.94 -30.19
CA LEU A 405 -5.81 -18.02 -30.49
C LEU A 405 -5.15 -19.29 -29.93
N ALA A 406 -5.56 -19.77 -28.77
CA ALA A 406 -5.11 -21.05 -28.22
C ALA A 406 -5.52 -22.26 -29.08
N SER A 407 -6.52 -22.12 -29.96
CA SER A 407 -6.97 -23.17 -30.88
C SER A 407 -6.32 -23.15 -32.28
N VAL A 408 -5.40 -22.21 -32.53
CA VAL A 408 -4.67 -22.13 -33.81
C VAL A 408 -3.57 -23.19 -33.89
N ASP A 409 -3.59 -24.01 -34.94
CA ASP A 409 -2.51 -24.96 -35.22
C ASP A 409 -1.26 -24.19 -35.71
N GLN A 410 -0.17 -24.29 -34.96
CA GLN A 410 1.10 -23.62 -35.30
C GLN A 410 1.75 -24.17 -36.57
N ASN A 411 1.36 -25.36 -37.05
CA ASN A 411 1.87 -25.95 -38.29
C ASN A 411 1.28 -25.27 -39.55
N ASP A 412 0.13 -24.62 -39.46
CA ASP A 412 -0.47 -23.81 -40.53
C ASP A 412 0.23 -22.44 -40.71
N LEU A 413 1.11 -22.05 -39.78
CA LEU A 413 1.68 -20.70 -39.66
C LEU A 413 3.12 -20.60 -40.17
N THR A 414 3.47 -19.44 -40.74
CA THR A 414 4.86 -19.05 -41.01
C THR A 414 5.59 -18.60 -39.73
N GLU A 415 6.91 -18.51 -39.75
CA GLU A 415 7.69 -18.15 -38.55
C GLU A 415 7.34 -16.76 -37.98
N GLU A 416 7.09 -15.77 -38.85
CA GLU A 416 6.62 -14.43 -38.45
C GLU A 416 5.27 -14.48 -37.71
N GLN A 417 4.41 -15.42 -38.11
CA GLN A 417 3.08 -15.63 -37.56
C GLN A 417 3.12 -16.38 -36.23
N LYS A 418 4.04 -17.33 -36.07
CA LYS A 418 4.35 -18.01 -34.79
C LYS A 418 4.88 -17.03 -33.75
N ILE A 419 5.80 -16.13 -34.16
CA ILE A 419 6.34 -15.06 -33.30
C ILE A 419 5.20 -14.17 -32.77
N PHE A 420 4.25 -13.78 -33.62
CA PHE A 420 3.05 -13.06 -33.18
C PHE A 420 2.23 -13.92 -32.21
N LEU A 421 1.82 -15.13 -32.59
CA LEU A 421 0.95 -15.96 -31.74
C LEU A 421 1.54 -16.20 -30.34
N GLY A 422 2.86 -16.36 -30.24
CA GLY A 422 3.58 -16.41 -28.96
C GLY A 422 3.46 -15.12 -28.13
N GLN A 423 3.68 -13.95 -28.74
CA GLN A 423 3.48 -12.65 -28.07
C GLN A 423 2.03 -12.48 -27.58
N ALA A 424 1.05 -12.79 -28.43
CA ALA A 424 -0.37 -12.65 -28.07
C ALA A 424 -0.77 -13.61 -26.93
N SER A 425 -0.23 -14.84 -26.93
CA SER A 425 -0.47 -15.84 -25.88
C SER A 425 0.07 -15.44 -24.51
N VAL A 426 1.10 -14.59 -24.45
CA VAL A 426 1.61 -13.99 -23.19
C VAL A 426 0.83 -12.74 -22.80
N GLN A 427 0.47 -11.91 -23.79
CA GLN A 427 -0.10 -10.58 -23.56
C GLN A 427 -1.61 -10.59 -23.26
N LEU A 428 -2.37 -11.54 -23.79
CA LEU A 428 -3.81 -11.67 -23.49
C LEU A 428 -4.09 -12.02 -22.03
N PRO A 429 -3.45 -13.02 -21.41
CA PRO A 429 -3.54 -13.25 -19.97
C PRO A 429 -3.14 -12.02 -19.15
N ALA A 430 -2.07 -11.33 -19.56
CA ALA A 430 -1.63 -10.11 -18.88
C ALA A 430 -2.67 -8.97 -18.97
N LEU A 431 -3.37 -8.83 -20.10
CA LEU A 431 -4.48 -7.89 -20.29
C LEU A 431 -5.70 -8.29 -19.44
N GLN A 432 -6.11 -9.56 -19.48
CA GLN A 432 -7.21 -10.10 -18.67
C GLN A 432 -6.96 -9.87 -17.17
N ASN A 433 -5.78 -10.23 -16.67
CA ASN A 433 -5.36 -10.00 -15.29
C ASN A 433 -5.31 -8.51 -14.92
N SER A 434 -4.91 -7.64 -15.86
CA SER A 434 -4.91 -6.18 -15.67
C SER A 434 -6.33 -5.63 -15.58
N LEU A 435 -7.27 -6.13 -16.39
CA LEU A 435 -8.69 -5.75 -16.35
C LEU A 435 -9.36 -6.22 -15.06
N GLN A 436 -9.12 -7.47 -14.65
CA GLN A 436 -9.63 -8.02 -13.38
C GLN A 436 -9.07 -7.27 -12.16
N THR A 437 -7.77 -6.97 -12.15
CA THR A 437 -7.15 -6.13 -11.11
C THR A 437 -7.75 -4.72 -11.09
N PHE A 438 -7.97 -4.10 -12.25
CA PHE A 438 -8.62 -2.79 -12.32
C PHE A 438 -10.06 -2.82 -11.77
N LEU A 439 -10.85 -3.84 -12.12
CA LEU A 439 -12.22 -4.00 -11.62
C LEU A 439 -12.25 -4.14 -10.09
N ALA A 440 -11.35 -4.94 -9.51
CA ALA A 440 -11.20 -5.03 -8.04
C ALA A 440 -10.83 -3.68 -7.41
N ILE A 441 -9.87 -2.95 -7.99
CA ILE A 441 -9.48 -1.61 -7.51
C ILE A 441 -10.62 -0.59 -7.67
N ASN A 442 -11.43 -0.69 -8.73
CA ASN A 442 -12.58 0.16 -8.98
C ASN A 442 -13.67 -0.04 -7.93
N ASP A 443 -13.99 -1.29 -7.59
CA ASP A 443 -15.01 -1.59 -6.59
C ASP A 443 -14.51 -1.36 -5.15
N PHE A 444 -13.23 -1.57 -4.87
CA PHE A 444 -12.57 -1.07 -3.65
C PHE A 444 -12.72 0.46 -3.54
N ALA A 445 -12.33 1.20 -4.58
CA ALA A 445 -12.39 2.66 -4.58
C ALA A 445 -13.81 3.18 -4.40
N ARG A 446 -14.81 2.56 -5.04
CA ARG A 446 -16.23 2.93 -4.85
C ARG A 446 -16.70 2.76 -3.40
N GLN A 447 -16.35 1.65 -2.77
CA GLN A 447 -16.72 1.36 -1.38
C GLN A 447 -16.00 2.30 -0.40
N ALA A 448 -14.69 2.49 -0.57
CA ALA A 448 -13.89 3.40 0.25
C ALA A 448 -14.32 4.87 0.10
N LEU A 449 -14.72 5.30 -1.11
CA LEU A 449 -15.23 6.64 -1.39
C LEU A 449 -16.73 6.83 -1.04
N GLY A 450 -17.37 5.86 -0.39
CA GLY A 450 -18.73 6.00 0.11
C GLY A 450 -19.80 6.06 -0.98
N ALA A 451 -19.79 5.11 -1.92
CA ALA A 451 -20.85 4.96 -2.92
C ALA A 451 -22.22 4.69 -2.26
N ASP A 452 -22.24 3.80 -1.27
CA ASP A 452 -23.45 3.27 -0.64
C ASP A 452 -23.82 3.96 0.69
N GLY A 453 -23.02 4.93 1.14
CA GLY A 453 -23.22 5.72 2.36
C GLY A 453 -22.11 6.74 2.58
N SER A 454 -22.23 7.68 3.53
CA SER A 454 -21.07 8.47 3.96
C SER A 454 -20.08 7.56 4.69
N LYS A 455 -18.79 7.77 4.47
CA LYS A 455 -17.67 7.12 5.19
C LYS A 455 -16.91 8.17 6.01
N GLN A 456 -16.54 7.82 7.23
CA GLN A 456 -15.73 8.66 8.13
C GLN A 456 -14.35 7.99 8.29
N TYR A 457 -13.27 8.74 8.12
CA TYR A 457 -11.89 8.24 8.27
C TYR A 457 -11.06 9.11 9.18
N LEU A 458 -10.10 8.49 9.84
CA LEU A 458 -9.04 9.15 10.60
C LEU A 458 -7.75 9.11 9.78
N LEU A 459 -7.25 10.27 9.35
CA LEU A 459 -6.03 10.41 8.56
C LEU A 459 -4.90 10.89 9.48
N LEU A 460 -3.82 10.12 9.60
CA LEU A 460 -2.67 10.43 10.45
C LEU A 460 -1.55 11.08 9.63
N PHE A 461 -1.00 12.18 10.13
CA PHE A 461 0.18 12.82 9.56
C PHE A 461 1.41 12.43 10.38
N GLN A 462 2.29 11.64 9.78
CA GLN A 462 3.46 11.05 10.44
C GLN A 462 4.73 11.84 10.09
N ASN A 463 5.48 12.25 11.11
CA ASN A 463 6.82 12.82 10.91
C ASN A 463 7.87 11.70 10.96
N GLN A 464 8.37 11.24 9.81
CA GLN A 464 9.36 10.15 9.76
C GLN A 464 10.76 10.55 10.26
N THR A 465 11.01 11.84 10.56
CA THR A 465 12.25 12.27 11.22
C THR A 465 12.25 11.99 12.73
N GLU A 466 11.10 11.64 13.30
CA GLU A 466 10.90 11.15 14.67
C GLU A 466 10.30 9.76 14.55
N LEU A 467 11.16 8.80 14.20
CA LEU A 467 10.76 7.52 13.64
C LEU A 467 9.92 6.72 14.64
N ARG A 468 8.89 6.07 14.11
CA ARG A 468 8.00 5.14 14.82
C ARG A 468 7.83 3.86 14.00
N PRO A 469 7.38 2.76 14.63
CA PRO A 469 7.27 1.44 14.00
C PRO A 469 6.45 1.37 12.70
N THR A 470 5.59 2.36 12.46
CA THR A 470 4.66 2.44 11.33
C THR A 470 4.85 3.69 10.45
N GLY A 471 6.00 4.37 10.50
CA GLY A 471 6.29 5.52 9.63
C GLY A 471 6.93 6.68 10.37
N GLY A 472 6.28 7.17 11.40
CA GLY A 472 6.74 8.34 12.16
C GLY A 472 5.79 8.76 13.26
N PHE A 473 6.21 9.75 14.05
CA PHE A 473 5.47 10.32 15.16
C PHE A 473 4.16 10.99 14.71
N VAL A 474 3.05 10.69 15.39
CA VAL A 474 1.71 11.17 15.02
C VAL A 474 1.45 12.52 15.68
N GLY A 475 2.14 13.55 15.18
CA GLY A 475 2.03 14.94 15.69
C GLY A 475 0.77 15.70 15.24
N SER A 476 0.02 15.17 14.27
CA SER A 476 -1.24 15.75 13.78
C SER A 476 -2.11 14.68 13.11
N TYR A 477 -3.41 14.94 13.00
CA TYR A 477 -4.37 14.09 12.30
C TYR A 477 -5.49 14.93 11.66
N ALA A 478 -6.26 14.31 10.76
CA ALA A 478 -7.50 14.84 10.22
C ALA A 478 -8.67 13.86 10.42
N GLU A 479 -9.86 14.38 10.69
CA GLU A 479 -11.11 13.68 10.45
C GLU A 479 -11.58 13.99 9.03
N VAL A 480 -11.88 12.97 8.25
CA VAL A 480 -12.32 13.11 6.84
C VAL A 480 -13.65 12.40 6.65
N LYS A 481 -14.69 13.14 6.25
CA LYS A 481 -15.99 12.58 5.88
C LYS A 481 -16.15 12.60 4.36
N ILE A 482 -16.31 11.44 3.75
CA ILE A 482 -16.44 11.27 2.30
C ILE A 482 -17.83 10.73 1.97
N HIS A 483 -18.50 11.27 0.95
CA HIS A 483 -19.71 10.68 0.39
C HIS A 483 -19.67 10.77 -1.14
N LYS A 484 -19.86 9.64 -1.82
CA LYS A 484 -19.84 9.51 -3.29
C LYS A 484 -18.57 10.07 -3.96
N GLY A 485 -17.46 10.01 -3.23
CA GLY A 485 -16.16 10.55 -3.62
C GLY A 485 -16.03 12.09 -3.56
N ALA A 486 -16.96 12.78 -2.92
CA ALA A 486 -16.80 14.16 -2.48
C ALA A 486 -16.46 14.19 -0.98
N ILE A 487 -15.56 15.10 -0.57
CA ILE A 487 -15.29 15.36 0.85
C ILE A 487 -16.40 16.27 1.38
N GLU A 488 -17.24 15.75 2.28
CA GLU A 488 -18.31 16.49 2.96
C GLU A 488 -17.77 17.27 4.16
N ASN A 489 -16.70 16.79 4.79
CA ASN A 489 -16.03 17.44 5.90
C ASN A 489 -14.54 17.06 5.96
N LEU A 490 -13.70 18.04 6.28
CA LEU A 490 -12.30 17.88 6.65
C LEU A 490 -12.06 18.72 7.90
N SER A 491 -11.59 18.10 8.98
CA SER A 491 -11.30 18.75 10.26
C SER A 491 -9.89 18.38 10.70
N ILE A 492 -9.02 19.37 10.90
CA ILE A 492 -7.64 19.20 11.37
C ILE A 492 -7.48 20.00 12.68
N PRO A 493 -7.42 19.36 13.85
CA PRO A 493 -7.34 20.05 15.14
C PRO A 493 -6.05 20.87 15.30
N GLY A 494 -6.20 22.07 15.88
CA GLY A 494 -5.11 23.05 15.96
C GLY A 494 -3.97 22.67 16.92
N GLY A 495 -4.25 21.89 17.96
CA GLY A 495 -3.23 21.27 18.81
C GLY A 495 -2.78 19.89 18.29
N GLY A 496 -3.38 19.39 17.22
CA GLY A 496 -3.13 18.05 16.67
C GLY A 496 -3.53 16.96 17.67
N SER A 497 -2.69 15.93 17.79
CA SER A 497 -2.89 14.80 18.70
C SER A 497 -2.98 15.18 20.18
N TYR A 498 -2.42 16.33 20.58
CA TYR A 498 -2.46 16.81 21.96
C TYR A 498 -3.86 17.26 22.41
N ASP A 499 -4.75 17.66 21.49
CA ASP A 499 -6.12 18.06 21.81
C ASP A 499 -6.96 16.89 22.40
N LEU A 500 -6.52 15.64 22.25
CA LEU A 500 -7.17 14.44 22.77
C LEU A 500 -6.77 14.08 24.22
N GLN A 501 -5.57 14.43 24.67
CA GLN A 501 -4.95 13.90 25.90
C GLN A 501 -5.76 14.19 27.17
N GLY A 502 -6.39 15.38 27.23
CA GLY A 502 -7.23 15.83 28.34
C GLY A 502 -8.66 15.30 28.33
N SER A 503 -9.07 14.62 27.24
CA SER A 503 -10.43 14.10 27.04
C SER A 503 -10.54 12.58 27.21
N MET A 504 -9.39 11.88 27.24
CA MET A 504 -9.26 10.45 27.51
C MET A 504 -9.99 10.01 28.78
N ARG A 505 -10.98 9.13 28.63
CA ARG A 505 -11.79 8.58 29.72
C ARG A 505 -11.03 7.58 30.60
N THR A 506 -10.13 6.80 30.01
CA THR A 506 -9.25 5.83 30.70
C THR A 506 -7.79 6.22 30.54
N SER A 507 -6.99 6.11 31.60
CA SER A 507 -5.52 6.15 31.50
C SER A 507 -4.99 4.73 31.29
N PHE A 508 -4.32 4.53 30.15
CA PHE A 508 -3.66 3.26 29.83
C PHE A 508 -2.18 3.31 30.17
N VAL A 509 -1.63 2.18 30.60
CA VAL A 509 -0.19 2.00 30.79
C VAL A 509 0.51 1.93 29.43
N ALA A 510 1.54 2.74 29.22
CA ALA A 510 2.35 2.71 28.00
C ALA A 510 3.21 1.42 27.92
N PRO A 511 3.54 0.92 26.71
CA PRO A 511 4.57 -0.10 26.50
C PRO A 511 5.87 0.26 27.22
N ALA A 512 6.56 -0.72 27.81
CA ALA A 512 7.70 -0.46 28.71
C ALA A 512 8.78 0.51 28.16
N PRO A 513 9.19 0.47 26.89
CA PRO A 513 10.16 1.43 26.35
C PRO A 513 9.64 2.86 26.23
N LEU A 514 8.35 3.05 25.89
CA LEU A 514 7.71 4.37 25.79
C LEU A 514 7.66 5.13 27.12
N ARG A 515 7.86 4.42 28.25
CA ARG A 515 7.93 5.03 29.59
C ARG A 515 9.17 5.92 29.78
N LEU A 516 10.13 5.92 28.85
CA LEU A 516 11.20 6.93 28.77
C LEU A 516 10.66 8.34 28.42
N LEU A 517 9.50 8.41 27.76
CA LEU A 517 8.81 9.66 27.39
C LEU A 517 7.58 9.93 28.27
N THR A 518 6.77 8.90 28.53
CA THR A 518 5.55 8.99 29.35
C THR A 518 5.10 7.60 29.80
N ALA A 519 4.77 7.42 31.07
CA ALA A 519 4.17 6.17 31.55
C ALA A 519 2.71 5.97 31.12
N ARG A 520 2.02 7.05 30.73
CA ARG A 520 0.64 7.05 30.20
C ARG A 520 0.69 6.89 28.68
N TRP A 521 -0.10 5.97 28.13
CA TRP A 521 -0.18 5.78 26.69
C TRP A 521 -1.05 6.87 26.06
N GLU A 522 -0.40 7.82 25.39
CA GLU A 522 -1.06 8.93 24.70
C GLU A 522 -1.21 8.66 23.20
N PHE A 523 -2.14 9.38 22.55
CA PHE A 523 -2.51 9.16 21.15
C PHE A 523 -1.34 9.34 20.16
N GLN A 524 -0.42 10.28 20.39
CA GLN A 524 0.69 10.55 19.46
C GLN A 524 1.71 9.39 19.33
N ASP A 525 1.73 8.47 20.30
CA ASP A 525 2.54 7.24 20.33
C ASP A 525 1.66 5.97 20.29
N ALA A 526 0.40 6.09 19.84
CA ALA A 526 -0.54 4.97 19.69
C ALA A 526 -0.08 3.92 18.67
N ASN A 527 0.86 4.29 17.78
CA ASN A 527 1.30 3.52 16.61
C ASN A 527 2.54 2.64 16.86
N TRP A 528 2.61 2.07 18.08
CA TRP A 528 3.73 1.31 18.65
C TRP A 528 3.96 -0.10 18.06
N PHE A 529 2.92 -0.75 17.53
CA PHE A 529 3.04 -2.07 16.93
C PHE A 529 3.49 -1.93 15.48
N ALA A 530 4.48 -2.71 15.04
CA ALA A 530 4.97 -2.64 13.66
C ALA A 530 3.94 -3.17 12.64
N ASP A 531 3.01 -4.02 13.11
CA ASP A 531 1.81 -4.36 12.37
C ASP A 531 0.82 -3.18 12.37
N PHE A 532 0.71 -2.48 11.24
CA PHE A 532 -0.15 -1.30 11.13
C PHE A 532 -1.64 -1.56 11.39
N PRO A 533 -2.26 -2.70 11.04
CA PRO A 533 -3.62 -3.01 11.46
C PRO A 533 -3.78 -3.07 12.99
N THR A 534 -2.79 -3.60 13.72
CA THR A 534 -2.81 -3.65 15.19
C THR A 534 -2.61 -2.26 15.80
N SER A 535 -1.66 -1.47 15.27
CA SER A 535 -1.54 -0.06 15.62
C SER A 535 -2.82 0.73 15.33
N SER A 536 -3.47 0.49 14.18
CA SER A 536 -4.71 1.17 13.79
C SER A 536 -5.88 0.85 14.72
N ARG A 537 -6.05 -0.41 15.13
CA ARG A 537 -7.05 -0.78 16.17
C ARG A 537 -6.78 -0.08 17.51
N ASN A 538 -5.51 0.06 17.89
CA ASN A 538 -5.14 0.80 19.10
C ASN A 538 -5.41 2.31 18.97
N ILE A 539 -5.07 2.91 17.82
CA ILE A 539 -5.39 4.30 17.47
C ILE A 539 -6.90 4.57 17.55
N LEU A 540 -7.74 3.70 16.97
CA LEU A 540 -9.19 3.80 17.06
C LEU A 540 -9.69 3.73 18.51
N SER A 541 -9.19 2.77 19.29
CA SER A 541 -9.56 2.62 20.70
C SER A 541 -9.20 3.86 21.53
N LEU A 542 -8.03 4.45 21.32
CA LEU A 542 -7.61 5.67 22.02
C LEU A 542 -8.38 6.91 21.53
N TYR A 543 -8.71 6.99 20.23
CA TYR A 543 -9.54 8.05 19.67
C TYR A 543 -10.97 8.05 20.25
N GLU A 544 -11.59 6.87 20.32
CA GLU A 544 -12.90 6.70 20.95
C GLU A 544 -12.83 6.98 22.45
N GLU A 545 -11.82 6.51 23.18
CA GLU A 545 -11.65 6.81 24.61
C GLU A 545 -11.50 8.31 24.90
N ALA A 546 -10.84 9.07 24.00
CA ALA A 546 -10.78 10.54 24.02
C ALA A 546 -12.10 11.25 23.68
N GLY A 547 -13.15 10.51 23.33
CA GLY A 547 -14.48 11.04 23.00
C GLY A 547 -14.73 11.27 21.51
N GLY A 548 -13.81 10.83 20.64
CA GLY A 548 -14.02 10.81 19.19
C GLY A 548 -15.13 9.83 18.77
N PRO A 549 -15.78 10.06 17.61
CA PRO A 549 -16.72 9.12 17.03
C PRO A 549 -16.03 7.84 16.50
N THR A 550 -16.79 6.76 16.41
CA THR A 550 -16.42 5.56 15.63
C THR A 550 -16.18 5.95 14.16
N VAL A 551 -15.12 5.43 13.53
CA VAL A 551 -14.81 5.69 12.10
C VAL A 551 -14.64 4.40 11.29
N ASP A 552 -14.83 4.46 9.98
CA ASP A 552 -14.75 3.33 9.04
C ASP A 552 -13.31 2.82 8.79
N GLY A 553 -12.30 3.57 9.22
CA GLY A 553 -10.90 3.20 9.01
C GLY A 553 -9.89 4.28 9.40
N VAL A 554 -8.62 3.88 9.37
CA VAL A 554 -7.44 4.73 9.60
C VAL A 554 -6.59 4.72 8.33
N MET A 555 -6.16 5.90 7.90
CA MET A 555 -5.14 6.07 6.86
C MET A 555 -3.96 6.80 7.49
N ALA A 556 -2.74 6.49 7.09
CA ALA A 556 -1.55 7.18 7.59
C ALA A 556 -0.64 7.58 6.42
N ILE A 557 -0.05 8.78 6.52
CA ILE A 557 0.77 9.41 5.48
C ILE A 557 2.04 9.99 6.13
N ASN A 558 3.20 9.57 5.64
CA ASN A 558 4.49 10.17 5.99
C ASN A 558 4.68 11.52 5.30
N ALA A 559 5.44 12.44 5.93
CA ALA A 559 5.76 13.75 5.36
C ALA A 559 6.48 13.67 4.00
N SER A 560 7.26 12.60 3.76
CA SER A 560 7.86 12.23 2.46
C SER A 560 6.88 12.18 1.29
N PHE A 561 5.63 11.78 1.52
CA PHE A 561 4.59 11.78 0.48
C PHE A 561 4.11 13.19 0.15
N LEU A 562 4.05 14.09 1.14
CA LEU A 562 3.65 15.49 0.92
C LEU A 562 4.71 16.26 0.12
N GLU A 563 6.00 15.98 0.34
CA GLU A 563 7.09 16.46 -0.54
C GLU A 563 6.91 16.00 -1.99
N THR A 564 6.51 14.74 -2.19
CA THR A 564 6.23 14.18 -3.52
C THR A 564 5.01 14.85 -4.17
N LEU A 565 3.96 15.12 -3.40
CA LEU A 565 2.76 15.82 -3.86
C LEU A 565 3.06 17.30 -4.20
N LEU A 566 3.82 18.02 -3.38
CA LEU A 566 4.31 19.37 -3.66
C LEU A 566 5.19 19.42 -4.92
N GLY A 567 5.99 18.39 -5.16
CA GLY A 567 6.76 18.23 -6.40
C GLY A 567 5.91 18.08 -7.66
N LEU A 568 4.62 17.69 -7.54
CA LEU A 568 3.67 17.60 -8.65
C LEU A 568 2.74 18.82 -8.75
N LEU A 569 2.26 19.35 -7.61
CA LEU A 569 1.33 20.49 -7.55
C LEU A 569 2.03 21.87 -7.60
N GLY A 570 3.37 21.87 -7.52
CA GLY A 570 4.21 23.06 -7.51
C GLY A 570 4.15 23.86 -6.20
N PRO A 571 4.99 24.91 -6.05
CA PRO A 571 5.08 25.72 -4.83
C PRO A 571 3.74 26.33 -4.39
N VAL A 572 3.39 26.17 -3.12
CA VAL A 572 2.15 26.67 -2.50
C VAL A 572 2.44 27.93 -1.69
N ASP A 573 1.91 29.07 -2.12
CA ASP A 573 1.98 30.32 -1.37
C ASP A 573 1.03 30.27 -0.16
N MET A 574 1.54 30.65 1.01
CA MET A 574 0.84 30.67 2.30
C MET A 574 0.91 32.10 2.88
N PRO A 575 0.06 33.04 2.41
CA PRO A 575 0.23 34.48 2.70
C PRO A 575 0.14 34.83 4.18
N ASP A 576 -0.78 34.20 4.91
CA ASP A 576 -0.99 34.44 6.36
C ASP A 576 0.20 34.00 7.22
N TYR A 577 1.07 33.14 6.67
CA TYR A 577 2.32 32.68 7.29
C TYR A 577 3.56 33.38 6.73
N GLY A 578 3.40 34.24 5.70
CA GLY A 578 4.51 34.90 5.02
C GLY A 578 5.51 33.94 4.40
N ARG A 579 5.06 32.80 3.84
CA ARG A 579 5.90 31.76 3.24
C ARG A 579 5.39 31.29 1.88
N THR A 580 6.30 30.72 1.09
CA THR A 580 5.98 29.84 -0.05
C THR A 580 6.58 28.48 0.23
N ILE A 581 5.74 27.45 0.22
CA ILE A 581 6.09 26.07 0.55
C ILE A 581 6.41 25.32 -0.75
N THR A 582 7.64 24.86 -0.88
CA THR A 582 8.13 24.04 -1.99
C THR A 582 8.41 22.62 -1.50
N LYS A 583 8.67 21.68 -2.41
CA LYS A 583 9.14 20.35 -2.04
C LYS A 583 10.40 20.40 -1.16
N GLU A 584 11.32 21.30 -1.50
CA GLU A 584 12.67 21.38 -0.93
C GLU A 584 12.70 22.04 0.45
N ASN A 585 11.73 22.91 0.78
CA ASN A 585 11.65 23.59 2.08
C ASN A 585 10.56 23.06 3.01
N PHE A 586 9.62 22.25 2.51
CA PHE A 586 8.42 21.81 3.23
C PHE A 586 8.72 21.29 4.64
N LEU A 587 9.61 20.31 4.78
CA LEU A 587 9.90 19.66 6.05
C LEU A 587 10.46 20.66 7.08
N LEU A 588 11.43 21.49 6.68
CA LEU A 588 12.09 22.48 7.53
C LEU A 588 11.15 23.64 7.92
N GLU A 589 10.44 24.24 6.97
CA GLU A 589 9.54 25.35 7.25
C GLU A 589 8.32 24.90 8.05
N THR A 590 7.77 23.70 7.77
CA THR A 590 6.71 23.12 8.61
C THR A 590 7.20 22.97 10.05
N GLN A 591 8.37 22.36 10.27
CA GLN A 591 8.91 22.16 11.62
C GLN A 591 9.16 23.49 12.35
N LYS A 592 9.71 24.52 11.69
CA LYS A 592 9.84 25.88 12.27
C LYS A 592 8.50 26.46 12.69
N ILE A 593 7.51 26.44 11.80
CA ILE A 593 6.18 27.02 12.04
C ILE A 593 5.50 26.30 13.21
N VAL A 594 5.47 24.97 13.19
CA VAL A 594 4.70 24.18 14.18
C VAL A 594 5.41 23.97 15.52
N GLU A 595 6.63 24.48 15.73
CA GLU A 595 7.40 24.30 16.99
C GLU A 595 8.03 25.59 17.55
N TYR A 596 8.36 26.57 16.69
CA TYR A 596 8.98 27.83 17.14
C TYR A 596 8.17 29.09 16.81
N GLU A 597 7.65 29.22 15.60
CA GLU A 597 7.05 30.47 15.10
C GLU A 597 5.54 30.62 15.37
N TYR A 598 4.85 29.57 15.83
CA TYR A 598 3.42 29.64 16.15
C TYR A 598 3.10 30.59 17.32
N ASP A 599 1.88 31.14 17.31
CA ASP A 599 1.37 31.97 18.40
C ASP A 599 1.15 31.14 19.67
N LYS A 600 2.03 31.33 20.65
CA LYS A 600 2.04 30.63 21.96
C LYS A 600 0.93 31.10 22.91
N THR A 601 0.17 32.15 22.56
CA THR A 601 -1.02 32.60 23.30
C THR A 601 -2.29 31.94 22.77
N ILE A 602 -2.36 31.68 21.46
CA ILE A 602 -3.43 30.88 20.82
C ILE A 602 -3.16 29.38 20.99
N ASN A 603 -1.89 28.97 21.05
CA ASN A 603 -1.39 27.61 21.23
C ASN A 603 -2.02 26.58 20.26
N LYS A 604 -2.05 26.92 18.96
CA LYS A 604 -2.48 26.03 17.88
C LYS A 604 -1.36 25.75 16.87
N PRO A 605 -0.26 25.09 17.28
CA PRO A 605 0.90 24.86 16.43
C PRO A 605 0.58 24.11 15.13
N LYS A 606 -0.44 23.24 15.11
CA LYS A 606 -0.74 22.38 13.95
C LYS A 606 -1.75 23.00 12.96
N ALA A 607 -2.24 24.22 13.22
CA ALA A 607 -3.16 24.93 12.32
C ALA A 607 -2.61 25.07 10.89
N PHE A 608 -1.31 25.36 10.74
CA PHE A 608 -0.61 25.43 9.46
C PHE A 608 -0.76 24.16 8.61
N ILE A 609 -0.77 22.98 9.22
CA ILE A 609 -0.98 21.70 8.52
C ILE A 609 -2.40 21.63 7.96
N GLY A 610 -3.38 22.18 8.68
CA GLY A 610 -4.75 22.34 8.22
C GLY A 610 -4.85 23.23 6.99
N ASP A 611 -4.34 24.45 7.09
CA ASP A 611 -4.41 25.45 6.02
C ASP A 611 -3.66 24.99 4.76
N LEU A 612 -2.47 24.39 4.92
CA LEU A 612 -1.71 23.81 3.80
C LEU A 612 -2.44 22.63 3.16
N SER A 613 -3.13 21.78 3.94
CA SER A 613 -3.93 20.66 3.42
C SER A 613 -5.10 21.15 2.56
N VAL A 614 -5.75 22.26 2.94
CA VAL A 614 -6.79 22.90 2.12
C VAL A 614 -6.21 23.45 0.83
N ALA A 615 -5.10 24.19 0.89
CA ALA A 615 -4.44 24.76 -0.29
C ALA A 615 -3.94 23.68 -1.28
N LEU A 616 -3.49 22.52 -0.77
CA LEU A 616 -3.13 21.36 -1.58
C LEU A 616 -4.36 20.70 -2.22
N LEU A 617 -5.49 20.59 -1.50
CA LEU A 617 -6.75 20.01 -2.00
C LEU A 617 -7.39 20.88 -3.09
N ASP A 618 -7.37 22.20 -2.94
CA ASP A 618 -7.85 23.15 -3.95
C ASP A 618 -7.05 23.02 -5.26
N ARG A 619 -5.73 22.83 -5.18
CA ARG A 619 -4.89 22.52 -6.35
C ARG A 619 -5.19 21.16 -6.94
N LEU A 620 -5.31 20.13 -6.09
CA LEU A 620 -5.59 18.75 -6.51
C LEU A 620 -6.89 18.65 -7.32
N THR A 621 -7.94 19.32 -6.88
CA THR A 621 -9.24 19.37 -7.55
C THR A 621 -9.25 20.25 -8.82
N SER A 622 -8.31 21.19 -8.92
CA SER A 622 -8.14 22.10 -10.07
C SER A 622 -7.29 21.52 -11.22
N LEU A 623 -6.71 20.33 -11.05
CA LEU A 623 -5.87 19.67 -12.05
C LEU A 623 -6.59 19.38 -13.38
N ALA A 624 -5.84 19.37 -14.49
CA ALA A 624 -6.32 18.87 -15.77
C ALA A 624 -6.42 17.33 -15.75
N PRO A 625 -7.34 16.71 -16.54
CA PRO A 625 -7.55 15.25 -16.55
C PRO A 625 -6.31 14.38 -16.71
N MET A 626 -5.28 14.86 -17.42
CA MET A 626 -4.00 14.15 -17.61
C MET A 626 -3.10 14.16 -16.36
N GLU A 627 -3.20 15.20 -15.53
CA GLU A 627 -2.31 15.40 -14.38
C GLU A 627 -2.70 14.51 -13.19
N TYR A 628 -3.99 14.14 -13.10
CA TYR A 628 -4.48 13.10 -12.18
C TYR A 628 -3.78 11.75 -12.38
N LEU A 629 -3.27 11.42 -13.57
CA LEU A 629 -2.49 10.19 -13.79
C LEU A 629 -1.17 10.20 -13.02
N SER A 630 -0.51 11.37 -12.94
CA SER A 630 0.70 11.57 -12.14
C SER A 630 0.40 11.47 -10.64
N VAL A 631 -0.74 11.99 -10.18
CA VAL A 631 -1.21 11.86 -8.79
C VAL A 631 -1.48 10.39 -8.44
N ILE A 632 -2.23 9.67 -9.29
CA ILE A 632 -2.51 8.24 -9.09
C ILE A 632 -1.21 7.44 -9.03
N GLN A 633 -0.24 7.75 -9.89
CA GLN A 633 1.08 7.12 -9.86
C GLN A 633 1.86 7.45 -8.58
N ALA A 634 1.79 8.69 -8.08
CA ALA A 634 2.40 9.06 -6.81
C ALA A 634 1.77 8.29 -5.64
N VAL A 635 0.43 8.19 -5.58
CA VAL A 635 -0.28 7.41 -4.56
C VAL A 635 0.09 5.93 -4.63
N GLN A 636 0.14 5.33 -5.82
CA GLN A 636 0.63 3.95 -6.01
C GLN A 636 2.08 3.78 -5.54
N THR A 637 2.93 4.78 -5.75
CA THR A 637 4.33 4.76 -5.30
C THR A 637 4.42 4.89 -3.78
N GLY A 638 3.68 5.82 -3.16
CA GLY A 638 3.62 5.97 -1.70
C GLY A 638 3.10 4.72 -1.00
N LEU A 639 2.07 4.06 -1.54
CA LEU A 639 1.58 2.77 -1.06
C LEU A 639 2.65 1.67 -1.14
N ALA A 640 3.41 1.61 -2.24
CA ALA A 640 4.49 0.62 -2.41
C ALA A 640 5.73 0.90 -1.53
N LEU A 641 6.03 2.17 -1.24
CA LEU A 641 7.09 2.61 -0.32
C LEU A 641 6.66 2.56 1.16
N LYS A 642 5.37 2.32 1.42
CA LYS A 642 4.67 2.42 2.72
C LYS A 642 4.57 3.84 3.30
N ASP A 643 4.88 4.87 2.51
CA ASP A 643 4.59 6.27 2.85
C ASP A 643 3.10 6.60 2.87
N ILE A 644 2.26 5.70 2.34
CA ILE A 644 0.82 5.65 2.60
C ILE A 644 0.48 4.25 3.12
N GLN A 645 -0.29 4.17 4.20
CA GLN A 645 -0.83 2.92 4.76
C GLN A 645 -2.31 3.06 5.07
N MET A 646 -3.08 1.97 4.93
CA MET A 646 -4.53 1.98 5.11
C MET A 646 -5.03 0.81 5.98
N TYR A 647 -6.03 1.06 6.80
CA TYR A 647 -6.76 0.08 7.60
C TYR A 647 -8.25 0.40 7.56
N PHE A 648 -9.10 -0.61 7.38
CA PHE A 648 -10.55 -0.48 7.38
C PHE A 648 -11.18 -1.36 8.46
N THR A 649 -12.30 -0.90 9.04
CA THR A 649 -13.11 -1.69 9.98
C THR A 649 -14.05 -2.66 9.24
N ASP A 650 -14.30 -2.41 7.96
CA ASP A 650 -15.00 -3.29 7.03
C ASP A 650 -14.09 -4.45 6.58
N GLU A 651 -14.53 -5.69 6.79
CA GLU A 651 -13.71 -6.89 6.55
C GLU A 651 -13.34 -7.11 5.08
N ASP A 652 -14.24 -6.81 4.13
CA ASP A 652 -13.98 -7.03 2.71
C ASP A 652 -13.08 -5.93 2.13
N LEU A 653 -13.23 -4.67 2.54
CA LEU A 653 -12.26 -3.60 2.25
C LEU A 653 -10.89 -3.92 2.84
N GLN A 654 -10.82 -4.32 4.11
CA GLN A 654 -9.56 -4.62 4.78
C GLN A 654 -8.83 -5.81 4.14
N LYS A 655 -9.56 -6.85 3.76
CA LYS A 655 -9.03 -8.01 3.03
C LYS A 655 -8.49 -7.63 1.65
N GLN A 656 -9.15 -6.73 0.93
CA GLN A 656 -8.63 -6.17 -0.33
C GLN A 656 -7.35 -5.36 -0.10
N THR A 657 -7.32 -4.54 0.96
CA THR A 657 -6.17 -3.71 1.35
C THR A 657 -4.93 -4.56 1.68
N ILE A 658 -5.11 -5.65 2.42
CA ILE A 658 -4.06 -6.67 2.67
C ILE A 658 -3.62 -7.34 1.36
N THR A 659 -4.57 -7.73 0.51
CA THR A 659 -4.29 -8.42 -0.77
C THR A 659 -3.44 -7.57 -1.73
N GLN A 660 -3.66 -6.25 -1.74
CA GLN A 660 -2.86 -5.29 -2.53
C GLN A 660 -1.56 -4.86 -1.84
N GLY A 661 -1.30 -5.31 -0.60
CA GLY A 661 -0.13 -4.94 0.20
C GLY A 661 -0.17 -3.54 0.81
N TRP A 662 -1.29 -2.83 0.71
CA TRP A 662 -1.49 -1.46 1.20
C TRP A 662 -1.70 -1.36 2.71
N SER A 663 -1.82 -2.50 3.40
CA SER A 663 -2.23 -2.54 4.80
C SER A 663 -1.09 -2.35 5.80
N GLY A 664 0.18 -2.36 5.37
CA GLY A 664 1.34 -2.22 6.27
C GLY A 664 1.41 -3.31 7.35
N GLU A 665 0.88 -4.50 7.06
CA GLU A 665 0.80 -5.61 8.00
C GLU A 665 2.12 -6.40 8.08
N ILE A 666 2.38 -7.07 9.20
CA ILE A 666 3.51 -8.01 9.31
C ILE A 666 3.22 -9.25 8.47
N LYS A 667 3.98 -9.46 7.39
CA LYS A 667 3.76 -10.58 6.47
C LYS A 667 4.05 -11.91 7.17
N GLN A 668 3.28 -12.93 6.82
CA GLN A 668 3.49 -14.30 7.30
C GLN A 668 4.12 -15.12 6.18
N THR A 669 5.31 -15.67 6.44
CA THR A 669 6.14 -16.34 5.42
C THR A 669 6.40 -17.80 5.82
N PRO A 670 6.57 -18.71 4.83
CA PRO A 670 6.84 -20.13 5.08
C PRO A 670 8.33 -20.45 5.28
N GLY A 671 9.21 -19.46 5.05
CA GLY A 671 10.66 -19.55 5.23
C GLY A 671 11.15 -18.51 6.24
N ASP A 672 12.33 -17.95 6.00
CA ASP A 672 12.93 -16.96 6.90
C ASP A 672 12.33 -15.56 6.70
N TYR A 673 12.45 -14.72 7.72
CA TYR A 673 11.85 -13.40 7.80
C TYR A 673 12.77 -12.46 8.59
N LEU A 674 12.95 -11.24 8.09
CA LEU A 674 13.66 -10.18 8.78
C LEU A 674 12.91 -8.86 8.63
N MET A 675 12.62 -8.20 9.75
CA MET A 675 12.22 -6.80 9.79
C MET A 675 12.94 -6.12 10.94
N ILE A 676 13.72 -5.08 10.63
CA ILE A 676 14.33 -4.18 11.61
C ILE A 676 13.35 -3.03 11.82
N VAL A 677 12.98 -2.76 13.06
CA VAL A 677 11.99 -1.75 13.43
C VAL A 677 12.55 -0.84 14.50
N ASP A 678 12.68 0.42 14.13
CA ASP A 678 13.21 1.50 14.94
C ASP A 678 12.08 2.25 15.65
N ALA A 679 12.41 2.83 16.79
CA ALA A 679 11.53 3.73 17.53
C ALA A 679 12.40 4.74 18.29
N ASN A 680 12.56 5.94 17.72
CA ASN A 680 13.35 7.01 18.32
C ASN A 680 12.59 7.66 19.48
N LEU A 681 13.00 7.28 20.70
CA LEU A 681 12.45 7.78 21.96
C LEU A 681 13.36 8.83 22.61
N GLY A 682 14.28 9.44 21.85
CA GLY A 682 15.13 10.55 22.29
C GLY A 682 14.49 11.94 22.16
N GLY A 683 13.33 12.05 21.50
CA GLY A 683 12.59 13.32 21.34
C GLY A 683 13.24 14.34 20.39
N GLY A 684 14.35 13.98 19.72
CA GLY A 684 14.98 14.77 18.67
C GLY A 684 14.62 14.26 17.27
N LYS A 685 14.67 15.11 16.25
CA LYS A 685 14.31 14.80 14.86
C LYS A 685 15.44 14.12 14.09
N THR A 686 16.19 13.27 14.77
CA THR A 686 17.52 12.78 14.37
C THR A 686 17.46 11.75 13.25
N ASP A 687 16.34 11.07 13.02
CA ASP A 687 16.23 10.04 11.98
C ASP A 687 16.31 10.60 10.54
N ALA A 688 16.15 11.93 10.39
CA ALA A 688 16.47 12.65 9.14
C ALA A 688 17.96 12.57 8.75
N VAL A 689 18.84 12.29 9.71
CA VAL A 689 20.30 12.26 9.56
C VAL A 689 20.93 10.96 10.10
N ILE A 690 20.11 9.93 10.35
CA ILE A 690 20.61 8.57 10.55
C ILE A 690 20.76 7.90 9.19
N LYS A 691 21.91 7.26 8.98
CA LYS A 691 22.13 6.28 7.91
C LYS A 691 22.40 4.91 8.53
N GLU A 692 21.83 3.86 7.96
CA GLU A 692 22.05 2.49 8.39
C GLU A 692 22.64 1.59 7.31
N ASP A 693 23.58 0.76 7.75
CA ASP A 693 24.07 -0.41 7.00
C ASP A 693 23.80 -1.67 7.83
N VAL A 694 23.42 -2.76 7.16
CA VAL A 694 22.93 -4.00 7.79
C VAL A 694 23.58 -5.21 7.13
N ASP A 695 24.49 -5.89 7.84
CA ASP A 695 25.08 -7.16 7.41
C ASP A 695 24.25 -8.35 7.93
N VAL A 696 23.77 -9.20 7.03
CA VAL A 696 23.04 -10.44 7.33
C VAL A 696 23.84 -11.65 6.88
N THR A 697 24.53 -12.30 7.81
CA THR A 697 25.24 -13.56 7.56
C THR A 697 24.37 -14.74 7.96
N VAL A 698 24.01 -15.57 6.98
CA VAL A 698 23.23 -16.80 7.15
C VAL A 698 24.17 -18.00 7.15
N GLN A 699 24.36 -18.64 8.31
CA GLN A 699 25.23 -19.81 8.46
C GLN A 699 24.41 -21.09 8.41
N VAL A 700 24.76 -21.98 7.48
CA VAL A 700 24.13 -23.31 7.32
C VAL A 700 25.03 -24.38 7.92
N ALA A 701 24.52 -25.10 8.93
CA ALA A 701 25.23 -26.25 9.51
C ALA A 701 25.12 -27.49 8.63
N THR A 702 26.07 -28.42 8.75
CA THR A 702 26.05 -29.72 8.05
C THR A 702 24.82 -30.58 8.37
N ASP A 703 24.18 -30.35 9.51
CA ASP A 703 22.93 -31.01 9.92
C ASP A 703 21.65 -30.28 9.46
N GLY A 704 21.80 -29.22 8.64
CA GLY A 704 20.73 -28.38 8.10
C GLY A 704 20.24 -27.27 9.02
N SER A 705 20.77 -27.12 10.24
CA SER A 705 20.41 -26.01 11.14
C SER A 705 20.85 -24.66 10.57
N LEU A 706 20.03 -23.62 10.78
CA LEU A 706 20.27 -22.27 10.26
C LEU A 706 20.49 -21.29 11.43
N THR A 707 21.62 -20.59 11.40
CA THR A 707 21.98 -19.53 12.36
C THR A 707 22.22 -18.24 11.62
N ASN A 708 21.44 -17.21 11.92
CA ASN A 708 21.62 -15.89 11.35
C ASN A 708 22.41 -15.01 12.33
N THR A 709 23.33 -14.22 11.82
CA THR A 709 23.90 -13.06 12.51
C THR A 709 23.55 -11.80 11.74
N VAL A 710 22.82 -10.90 12.39
CA VAL A 710 22.45 -9.58 11.86
C VAL A 710 23.26 -8.53 12.62
N THR A 711 24.08 -7.78 11.90
CA THR A 711 24.85 -6.64 12.43
C THR A 711 24.30 -5.36 11.83
N ILE A 712 24.02 -4.36 12.66
CA ILE A 712 23.37 -3.09 12.26
C ILE A 712 24.28 -1.95 12.70
N SER A 713 24.74 -1.14 11.76
CA SER A 713 25.59 0.03 12.00
C SER A 713 24.84 1.31 11.70
N ARG A 714 24.43 2.01 12.78
CA ARG A 714 23.74 3.32 12.73
C ARG A 714 24.78 4.43 12.76
N THR A 715 24.86 5.24 11.71
CA THR A 715 25.73 6.42 11.65
C THR A 715 24.89 7.68 11.73
N HIS A 716 25.25 8.61 12.61
CA HIS A 716 24.56 9.88 12.79
C HIS A 716 25.32 11.03 12.09
N GLU A 717 24.87 11.40 10.90
CA GLU A 717 25.53 12.38 10.03
C GLU A 717 25.28 13.84 10.43
N GLY A 718 24.31 14.10 11.33
CA GLY A 718 24.04 15.43 11.87
C GLY A 718 25.16 16.00 12.77
N ILE A 719 25.29 17.33 12.78
CA ILE A 719 26.32 18.07 13.51
C ILE A 719 25.82 18.40 14.94
N PRO A 720 26.62 18.18 16.01
CA PRO A 720 26.25 18.54 17.39
C PRO A 720 25.71 19.96 17.54
N GLY A 721 24.66 20.15 18.34
CA GLY A 721 24.04 21.46 18.60
C GLY A 721 23.18 22.04 17.48
N THR A 722 23.13 21.41 16.29
CA THR A 722 22.21 21.78 15.22
C THR A 722 20.75 21.67 15.66
N LEU A 723 19.91 22.61 15.22
CA LEU A 723 18.47 22.61 15.51
C LEU A 723 17.82 21.29 15.09
N PHE A 724 17.04 20.71 16.00
CA PHE A 724 16.34 19.42 15.90
C PHE A 724 17.21 18.15 15.73
N THR A 725 18.33 18.20 15.01
CA THR A 725 19.16 17.04 14.63
C THR A 725 20.48 16.93 15.39
N GLY A 726 20.92 17.96 16.12
CA GLY A 726 22.22 17.99 16.80
C GLY A 726 22.23 17.35 18.19
N VAL A 727 21.40 16.34 18.43
CA VAL A 727 21.20 15.66 19.73
C VAL A 727 21.34 14.14 19.58
N ASN A 728 21.52 13.42 20.68
CA ASN A 728 21.65 11.95 20.67
C ASN A 728 20.39 11.26 20.10
N ASN A 729 20.55 10.38 19.11
CA ASN A 729 19.48 9.46 18.70
C ASN A 729 19.39 8.34 19.75
N VAL A 730 18.23 8.18 20.39
CA VAL A 730 17.98 7.14 21.42
C VAL A 730 16.86 6.26 20.90
N ASP A 731 17.19 5.06 20.45
CA ASP A 731 16.29 4.17 19.72
C ASP A 731 16.03 2.87 20.47
N TYR A 732 14.78 2.40 20.45
CA TYR A 732 14.43 1.04 20.89
C TYR A 732 14.23 0.13 19.68
N LEU A 733 15.36 -0.44 19.22
CA LEU A 733 15.44 -1.24 18.00
C LEU A 733 14.88 -2.64 18.26
N ARG A 734 13.97 -3.09 17.40
CA ARG A 734 13.35 -4.41 17.42
C ARG A 734 13.66 -5.21 16.15
N LEU A 735 14.16 -6.44 16.33
CA LEU A 735 14.41 -7.41 15.28
C LEU A 735 13.29 -8.47 15.26
N TYR A 736 12.46 -8.47 14.22
CA TYR A 736 11.38 -9.45 14.06
C TYR A 736 11.86 -10.59 13.15
N VAL A 737 11.70 -11.82 13.64
CA VAL A 737 12.21 -13.07 13.03
C VAL A 737 11.15 -14.19 13.10
N PRO A 738 11.30 -15.33 12.39
CA PRO A 738 10.30 -16.41 12.40
C PRO A 738 9.98 -16.89 13.82
N ASN A 739 8.69 -17.15 14.13
CA ASN A 739 8.29 -17.48 15.50
C ASN A 739 8.91 -18.81 15.98
N GLY A 740 9.49 -18.80 17.18
CA GLY A 740 10.29 -19.88 17.75
C GLY A 740 11.79 -19.75 17.51
N SER A 741 12.26 -18.67 16.87
CA SER A 741 13.70 -18.38 16.75
C SER A 741 14.34 -18.22 18.12
N THR A 742 15.50 -18.83 18.33
CA THR A 742 16.22 -18.78 19.61
C THR A 742 17.36 -17.77 19.55
N LEU A 743 17.35 -16.74 20.39
CA LEU A 743 18.51 -15.86 20.56
C LEU A 743 19.71 -16.68 21.11
N LEU A 744 20.90 -16.48 20.55
CA LEU A 744 22.14 -17.14 20.95
C LEU A 744 23.16 -16.18 21.55
N HIS A 745 23.26 -14.97 20.98
CA HIS A 745 24.12 -13.89 21.43
C HIS A 745 23.54 -12.55 20.98
N ALA A 746 23.78 -11.48 21.74
CA ALA A 746 23.46 -10.12 21.32
C ALA A 746 24.41 -9.11 22.01
N SER A 747 24.83 -8.05 21.32
CA SER A 747 25.79 -7.06 21.85
C SER A 747 25.76 -5.71 21.13
N GLY A 748 26.34 -4.69 21.78
CA GLY A 748 26.49 -3.32 21.26
C GLY A 748 25.50 -2.29 21.84
N PHE A 749 24.54 -2.76 22.65
CA PHE A 749 23.43 -1.94 23.15
C PHE A 749 23.82 -0.94 24.24
N SER A 750 23.06 0.15 24.31
CA SER A 750 23.24 1.25 25.25
C SER A 750 21.90 1.56 25.94
N ILE A 751 21.59 0.80 26.99
CA ILE A 751 20.33 0.90 27.73
C ILE A 751 20.32 2.21 28.55
N PRO A 752 19.28 3.06 28.45
CA PRO A 752 19.12 4.25 29.30
C PRO A 752 19.06 3.88 30.78
N ASP A 753 19.40 4.83 31.67
CA ASP A 753 19.34 4.60 33.11
C ASP A 753 17.89 4.29 33.57
N ASP A 754 17.69 3.19 34.30
CA ASP A 754 16.39 2.73 34.83
C ASP A 754 15.61 3.86 35.56
N ARG A 755 16.27 4.91 36.07
CA ARG A 755 15.66 6.07 36.74
C ARG A 755 15.00 7.10 35.80
N LEU A 756 15.25 7.03 34.49
CA LEU A 756 14.65 7.91 33.49
C LEU A 756 13.25 7.44 33.06
N PHE A 757 12.90 6.19 33.35
CA PHE A 757 11.60 5.63 33.01
C PHE A 757 10.55 6.03 34.04
N GLU A 758 9.45 6.63 33.57
CA GLU A 758 8.30 6.93 34.42
C GLU A 758 7.62 5.66 34.95
N ILE A 759 7.17 5.72 36.20
CA ILE A 759 6.45 4.63 36.86
C ILE A 759 4.94 4.86 36.65
N PRO A 760 4.20 3.93 36.01
CA PRO A 760 2.75 4.07 35.83
C PRO A 760 2.02 3.96 37.16
N ASN A 761 0.89 4.69 37.29
CA ASN A 761 0.10 4.64 38.51
C ASN A 761 -0.61 3.28 38.69
N GLU A 762 -0.83 2.86 39.93
CA GLU A 762 -1.42 1.54 40.26
C GLU A 762 -2.89 1.38 39.80
N ASP A 763 -3.57 2.48 39.44
CA ASP A 763 -4.95 2.50 38.95
C ASP A 763 -5.08 2.49 37.41
N TRP A 764 -3.97 2.57 36.67
CA TRP A 764 -3.99 2.61 35.21
C TRP A 764 -4.21 1.23 34.58
N VAL A 765 -4.87 1.21 33.42
CA VAL A 765 -5.33 -0.01 32.78
C VAL A 765 -4.28 -0.53 31.78
N MET A 766 -3.91 -1.81 31.91
CA MET A 766 -3.17 -2.49 30.84
C MET A 766 -4.11 -2.81 29.67
N ASN A 767 -3.84 -2.17 28.52
CA ASN A 767 -4.49 -2.36 27.23
C ASN A 767 -4.33 -3.82 26.75
N GLU A 768 -5.32 -4.36 26.04
CA GLU A 768 -5.32 -5.78 25.68
C GLU A 768 -4.32 -6.16 24.58
N TYR A 769 -4.04 -5.27 23.62
CA TYR A 769 -3.01 -5.51 22.59
C TYR A 769 -1.62 -5.61 23.21
N LEU A 770 -1.34 -4.78 24.23
CA LEU A 770 -0.09 -4.79 24.99
C LEU A 770 0.00 -5.99 25.95
N THR A 771 -1.14 -6.51 26.44
CA THR A 771 -1.17 -7.63 27.39
C THR A 771 -0.52 -8.90 26.82
N TYR A 772 -0.72 -9.23 25.54
CA TYR A 772 -0.10 -10.42 24.93
C TYR A 772 1.43 -10.31 24.79
N MET A 773 1.92 -9.12 24.45
CA MET A 773 3.36 -8.83 24.35
C MET A 773 4.03 -8.94 25.73
N GLU A 774 3.42 -8.35 26.77
CA GLU A 774 3.91 -8.39 28.15
C GLU A 774 3.76 -9.81 28.78
N ASP A 775 2.77 -10.61 28.37
CA ASP A 775 2.59 -12.01 28.81
C ASP A 775 3.69 -12.96 28.28
N THR A 776 4.24 -12.67 27.10
CA THR A 776 5.30 -13.47 26.45
C THR A 776 6.72 -12.96 26.75
N LEU A 777 6.85 -11.73 27.25
CA LEU A 777 8.10 -11.03 27.48
C LEU A 777 9.06 -11.77 28.45
N GLN A 778 10.30 -11.92 28.00
CA GLN A 778 11.45 -12.43 28.74
C GLN A 778 12.67 -11.56 28.40
N THR A 779 13.52 -11.22 29.36
CA THR A 779 14.76 -10.46 29.09
C THR A 779 15.97 -11.38 29.24
N ASP A 780 16.88 -11.37 28.25
CA ASP A 780 18.14 -12.10 28.30
C ASP A 780 19.07 -11.53 29.40
N PRO A 781 19.55 -12.36 30.35
CA PRO A 781 20.29 -11.87 31.52
C PRO A 781 21.75 -11.45 31.24
N ILE A 782 22.24 -11.55 29.99
CA ILE A 782 23.62 -11.21 29.61
C ILE A 782 23.65 -9.90 28.82
N SER A 783 22.80 -9.79 27.80
CA SER A 783 22.71 -8.65 26.87
C SER A 783 21.65 -7.61 27.27
N GLY A 784 20.73 -7.96 28.17
CA GLY A 784 19.57 -7.13 28.49
C GLY A 784 18.51 -7.07 27.39
N THR A 785 18.64 -7.91 26.34
CA THR A 785 17.71 -7.95 25.20
C THR A 785 16.38 -8.52 25.61
N ASP A 786 15.30 -7.78 25.35
CA ASP A 786 13.93 -8.24 25.50
C ASP A 786 13.55 -9.20 24.36
N ILE A 787 12.80 -10.25 24.71
CA ILE A 787 12.36 -11.33 23.83
C ILE A 787 10.86 -11.53 24.04
N SER A 788 10.06 -11.32 23.00
CA SER A 788 8.58 -11.44 23.05
C SER A 788 8.00 -12.02 21.76
N GLU A 789 6.69 -12.28 21.75
CA GLU A 789 5.95 -12.59 20.52
C GLU A 789 5.05 -11.39 20.11
N GLU A 790 5.23 -10.88 18.89
CA GLU A 790 4.37 -9.86 18.27
C GLU A 790 3.97 -10.35 16.87
N SER A 791 2.67 -10.29 16.53
CA SER A 791 2.16 -10.51 15.16
C SER A 791 2.67 -11.79 14.46
N GLY A 792 2.80 -12.90 15.21
CA GLY A 792 3.28 -14.18 14.67
C GLY A 792 4.78 -14.21 14.36
N LYS A 793 5.58 -13.37 15.03
CA LYS A 793 7.05 -13.34 15.00
C LYS A 793 7.60 -13.42 16.42
N THR A 794 8.81 -13.97 16.55
CA THR A 794 9.63 -13.70 17.73
C THR A 794 10.31 -12.35 17.51
N VAL A 795 10.37 -11.52 18.55
CA VAL A 795 10.94 -10.17 18.49
C VAL A 795 12.07 -10.06 19.51
N PHE A 796 13.23 -9.58 19.07
CA PHE A 796 14.36 -9.22 19.93
C PHE A 796 14.47 -7.70 20.01
N GLY A 797 14.18 -7.09 21.16
CA GLY A 797 14.20 -5.64 21.38
C GLY A 797 15.32 -5.21 22.32
N ASN A 798 16.09 -4.18 21.95
CA ASN A 798 17.08 -3.58 22.84
C ASN A 798 17.45 -2.15 22.40
N TRP A 799 18.10 -1.39 23.26
CA TRP A 799 18.38 0.03 23.07
C TRP A 799 19.66 0.30 22.30
N VAL A 800 19.60 1.22 21.35
CA VAL A 800 20.78 1.79 20.66
C VAL A 800 20.82 3.28 20.92
N GLN A 801 22.00 3.82 21.19
CA GLN A 801 22.22 5.27 21.28
C GLN A 801 23.32 5.67 20.31
N THR A 802 23.07 6.70 19.51
CA THR A 802 24.02 7.16 18.47
C THR A 802 24.18 8.68 18.58
N PRO A 803 25.25 9.15 19.28
CA PRO A 803 25.57 10.57 19.37
C PRO A 803 25.90 11.20 18.01
N PRO A 804 25.68 12.52 17.83
CA PRO A 804 25.99 13.21 16.58
C PRO A 804 27.46 13.10 16.16
N GLY A 805 27.71 12.80 14.89
CA GLY A 805 29.05 12.59 14.34
C GLY A 805 29.68 11.23 14.67
N SER A 806 28.89 10.26 15.15
CA SER A 806 29.39 8.92 15.52
C SER A 806 28.63 7.77 14.85
N THR A 807 29.18 6.56 14.95
CA THR A 807 28.57 5.32 14.49
C THR A 807 28.44 4.35 15.66
N SER A 808 27.25 3.80 15.85
CA SER A 808 26.95 2.75 16.83
C SER A 808 26.59 1.46 16.12
N THR A 809 27.31 0.37 16.44
CA THR A 809 27.10 -0.96 15.84
C THR A 809 26.55 -1.94 16.87
N VAL A 810 25.43 -2.57 16.54
CA VAL A 810 24.81 -3.64 17.34
C VAL A 810 24.74 -4.94 16.56
N GLN A 811 24.64 -6.07 17.27
CA GLN A 811 24.59 -7.40 16.66
C GLN A 811 23.62 -8.31 17.41
N PHE A 812 22.86 -9.10 16.64
CA PHE A 812 22.03 -10.21 17.12
C PHE A 812 22.42 -11.49 16.38
N THR A 813 22.73 -12.55 17.10
CA THR A 813 22.90 -13.90 16.55
C THR A 813 21.80 -14.80 17.08
N TYR A 814 21.04 -15.44 16.19
CA TYR A 814 19.89 -16.27 16.53
C TYR A 814 19.79 -17.50 15.61
N ARG A 815 19.20 -18.58 16.12
CA ARG A 815 18.94 -19.82 15.38
C ARG A 815 17.47 -19.89 14.98
N LEU A 816 17.20 -20.23 13.72
CA LEU A 816 15.84 -20.38 13.19
C LEU A 816 15.12 -21.62 13.76
N PRO A 817 13.78 -21.62 13.78
CA PRO A 817 12.97 -22.73 14.31
C PRO A 817 12.88 -23.95 13.37
N PHE A 818 13.39 -23.85 12.14
CA PHE A 818 13.35 -24.89 11.11
C PHE A 818 14.75 -25.16 10.54
N LYS A 819 14.93 -26.31 9.89
CA LYS A 819 16.15 -26.64 9.14
C LYS A 819 15.96 -26.45 7.64
N LEU A 820 17.06 -26.25 6.92
CA LEU A 820 17.10 -26.18 5.46
C LEU A 820 16.45 -27.40 4.78
N SER A 821 16.49 -28.57 5.44
CA SER A 821 15.83 -29.79 4.97
C SER A 821 14.30 -29.75 4.98
N ASP A 822 13.70 -28.83 5.73
CA ASP A 822 12.30 -28.87 6.13
C ASP A 822 11.46 -27.83 5.35
N VAL A 823 12.12 -26.84 4.75
CA VAL A 823 11.53 -25.73 3.96
C VAL A 823 10.97 -26.20 2.60
N SER A 824 11.24 -27.46 2.20
CA SER A 824 10.72 -28.06 0.97
C SER A 824 9.64 -29.11 1.26
N PRO A 825 8.38 -28.93 0.84
CA PRO A 825 7.36 -29.96 0.98
C PRO A 825 7.74 -31.20 0.16
N ALA A 826 7.60 -32.39 0.75
CA ALA A 826 8.02 -33.66 0.16
C ALA A 826 7.15 -34.10 -1.03
N SER A 827 7.35 -33.46 -2.19
CA SER A 827 6.63 -33.71 -3.43
C SER A 827 6.89 -35.12 -3.99
N PHE A 828 5.97 -35.62 -4.82
CA PHE A 828 6.15 -36.90 -5.51
C PHE A 828 7.44 -36.93 -6.36
N GLY A 829 7.80 -35.78 -6.95
CA GLY A 829 9.04 -35.61 -7.72
C GLY A 829 10.31 -35.78 -6.88
N SER A 830 10.35 -35.33 -5.62
CA SER A 830 11.56 -35.50 -4.80
C SER A 830 11.84 -36.97 -4.48
N ARG A 831 10.79 -37.77 -4.24
CA ARG A 831 10.90 -39.23 -4.09
C ARG A 831 11.44 -39.92 -5.35
N ILE A 832 11.02 -39.47 -6.54
CA ILE A 832 11.54 -39.97 -7.81
C ILE A 832 13.00 -39.55 -8.01
N LYS A 833 13.39 -38.30 -7.69
CA LYS A 833 14.78 -37.85 -7.74
C LYS A 833 15.69 -38.71 -6.85
N THR A 834 15.29 -38.98 -5.61
CA THR A 834 16.04 -39.86 -4.69
C THR A 834 16.10 -41.30 -5.19
N PHE A 835 15.02 -41.85 -5.77
CA PHE A 835 15.00 -43.18 -6.37
C PHE A 835 15.92 -43.30 -7.60
N LEU A 836 16.06 -42.22 -8.38
CA LEU A 836 16.95 -42.13 -9.54
C LEU A 836 18.40 -41.74 -9.18
N GLY A 837 18.73 -41.61 -7.90
CA GLY A 837 20.09 -41.27 -7.44
C GLY A 837 20.53 -39.83 -7.72
N MET A 838 19.59 -38.91 -7.99
CA MET A 838 19.89 -37.48 -8.08
C MET A 838 20.18 -36.91 -6.69
N ALA A 839 21.11 -35.95 -6.62
CA ALA A 839 21.48 -35.28 -5.37
C ALA A 839 20.29 -34.50 -4.76
N LYS A 840 20.36 -34.26 -3.44
CA LYS A 840 19.25 -33.72 -2.67
C LYS A 840 19.29 -32.19 -2.71
N THR A 841 18.38 -31.59 -3.48
CA THR A 841 18.20 -30.14 -3.52
C THR A 841 17.33 -29.62 -2.37
N ALA A 842 17.70 -28.50 -1.77
CA ALA A 842 16.92 -27.77 -0.77
C ALA A 842 16.89 -26.26 -1.08
N ASN A 843 15.84 -25.57 -0.66
CA ASN A 843 15.62 -24.14 -0.89
C ASN A 843 15.65 -23.37 0.42
N TYR A 844 16.30 -22.21 0.42
CA TYR A 844 16.21 -21.21 1.49
C TYR A 844 15.68 -19.90 0.90
N THR A 845 14.81 -19.24 1.63
CA THR A 845 14.23 -17.94 1.26
C THR A 845 14.20 -17.05 2.49
N LEU A 846 14.71 -15.83 2.36
CA LEU A 846 14.66 -14.77 3.36
C LEU A 846 13.81 -13.62 2.81
N TYR A 847 12.69 -13.35 3.48
CA TYR A 847 11.87 -12.18 3.21
C TYR A 847 12.33 -11.01 4.08
N ILE A 848 12.78 -9.91 3.47
CA ILE A 848 13.17 -8.70 4.19
C ILE A 848 12.03 -7.70 4.05
N GLN A 849 11.35 -7.43 5.16
CA GLN A 849 10.26 -6.46 5.22
C GLN A 849 10.80 -5.09 5.63
N LYS A 850 10.45 -4.07 4.85
CA LYS A 850 10.70 -2.65 5.14
C LYS A 850 9.78 -2.16 6.26
N GLN A 851 10.36 -1.40 7.20
CA GLN A 851 9.65 -0.47 8.07
C GLN A 851 9.32 0.83 7.31
N SER A 852 8.10 1.33 7.45
CA SER A 852 7.72 2.63 6.87
C SER A 852 8.54 3.79 7.45
N GLY A 853 8.66 4.88 6.69
CA GLY A 853 9.41 6.08 7.09
C GLY A 853 10.93 5.96 6.94
N VAL A 854 11.48 4.74 6.96
CA VAL A 854 12.90 4.49 6.69
C VAL A 854 13.23 4.83 5.24
N LEU A 855 14.21 5.72 5.07
CA LEU A 855 14.72 6.18 3.78
C LEU A 855 16.12 5.63 3.45
N ASN A 856 17.01 5.60 4.46
CA ASN A 856 18.45 5.39 4.29
C ASN A 856 18.95 4.11 4.99
N ARG A 857 18.44 2.95 4.55
CA ARG A 857 18.88 1.63 5.04
C ARG A 857 19.22 0.72 3.87
N ASP A 858 20.50 0.38 3.75
CA ASP A 858 20.97 -0.67 2.84
C ASP A 858 21.18 -1.97 3.61
N THR A 859 21.11 -3.12 2.93
CA THR A 859 21.21 -4.43 3.58
C THR A 859 22.01 -5.42 2.72
N HIS A 860 23.13 -5.89 3.26
CA HIS A 860 24.04 -6.83 2.63
C HIS A 860 23.73 -8.26 3.10
N ILE A 861 23.65 -9.22 2.18
CA ILE A 861 23.44 -10.64 2.51
C ILE A 861 24.69 -11.46 2.14
N ASN A 862 25.13 -12.28 3.08
CA ASN A 862 26.15 -13.31 2.91
C ASN A 862 25.57 -14.67 3.33
N VAL A 863 25.83 -15.74 2.57
CA VAL A 863 25.42 -17.10 2.93
C VAL A 863 26.62 -18.04 3.01
N GLU A 864 26.84 -18.60 4.19
CA GLU A 864 27.91 -19.53 4.48
C GLU A 864 27.38 -20.97 4.44
N LEU A 865 27.71 -21.68 3.36
CA LEU A 865 27.39 -23.10 3.17
C LEU A 865 28.55 -24.00 3.63
N PRO A 866 28.27 -25.20 4.16
CA PRO A 866 29.31 -26.19 4.46
C PRO A 866 29.84 -26.83 3.17
N GLU A 867 31.05 -27.38 3.20
CA GLU A 867 31.70 -28.06 2.05
C GLU A 867 30.85 -29.20 1.43
N THR A 868 29.91 -29.76 2.19
CA THR A 868 28.94 -30.77 1.74
C THR A 868 27.77 -30.21 0.94
N MET A 869 27.74 -28.90 0.65
CA MET A 869 26.66 -28.21 -0.03
C MET A 869 27.17 -27.21 -1.07
N GLN A 870 26.46 -27.11 -2.20
CA GLN A 870 26.80 -26.19 -3.30
C GLN A 870 25.57 -25.42 -3.78
N THR A 871 25.71 -24.12 -4.00
CA THR A 871 24.66 -23.30 -4.63
C THR A 871 24.48 -23.71 -6.09
N LEU A 872 23.27 -24.14 -6.45
CA LEU A 872 22.84 -24.34 -7.85
C LEU A 872 22.33 -23.04 -8.48
N TRP A 873 21.59 -22.26 -7.69
CA TRP A 873 20.98 -21.01 -8.11
C TRP A 873 20.80 -20.06 -6.92
N SER A 874 20.81 -18.76 -7.20
CA SER A 874 20.54 -17.70 -6.23
C SER A 874 19.85 -16.53 -6.93
N SER A 875 18.96 -15.83 -6.23
CA SER A 875 18.26 -14.64 -6.73
C SER A 875 19.20 -13.44 -6.93
N ALA A 876 20.36 -13.45 -6.27
CA ALA A 876 21.42 -12.46 -6.38
C ALA A 876 22.80 -13.10 -6.15
N GLN A 877 23.88 -12.33 -6.02
CA GLN A 877 25.19 -12.89 -5.67
C GLN A 877 25.19 -13.31 -4.19
N THR A 878 25.69 -14.50 -3.87
CA THR A 878 25.65 -15.08 -2.50
C THR A 878 26.63 -14.44 -1.52
N SER A 879 27.49 -13.55 -2.01
CA SER A 879 28.39 -12.69 -1.26
C SER A 879 28.10 -11.23 -1.64
N GLU A 880 27.95 -10.36 -0.64
CA GLU A 880 27.94 -8.90 -0.80
C GLU A 880 26.92 -8.36 -1.83
N THR A 881 25.71 -8.94 -1.93
CA THR A 881 24.62 -8.26 -2.66
C THR A 881 24.08 -7.10 -1.82
N PRO A 882 24.15 -5.83 -2.28
CA PRO A 882 23.43 -4.74 -1.65
C PRO A 882 21.94 -4.79 -2.04
N LEU A 883 21.07 -4.97 -1.04
CA LEU A 883 19.63 -4.79 -1.17
C LEU A 883 19.24 -3.47 -0.48
N SER A 884 18.90 -2.46 -1.28
CA SER A 884 18.40 -1.19 -0.72
C SER A 884 16.99 -1.40 -0.20
N ASN A 885 16.79 -1.18 1.11
CA ASN A 885 15.59 -1.55 1.88
C ASN A 885 14.47 -0.49 1.74
N ILE A 886 14.34 0.07 0.53
CA ILE A 886 13.40 1.13 0.14
C ILE A 886 11.99 0.56 -0.14
N ILE A 887 11.91 -0.74 -0.43
CA ILE A 887 10.70 -1.58 -0.54
C ILE A 887 10.97 -2.96 0.07
N ASP A 888 9.94 -3.77 0.27
CA ASP A 888 10.08 -5.17 0.69
C ASP A 888 10.87 -5.99 -0.35
N GLN A 889 11.80 -6.82 0.11
CA GLN A 889 12.70 -7.62 -0.72
C GLN A 889 12.56 -9.12 -0.43
N THR A 890 13.03 -9.96 -1.36
CA THR A 890 13.13 -11.42 -1.14
C THR A 890 14.42 -11.95 -1.71
N PHE A 891 15.24 -12.56 -0.85
CA PHE A 891 16.43 -13.30 -1.24
C PHE A 891 16.12 -14.80 -1.23
N ALA A 892 16.62 -15.54 -2.22
CA ALA A 892 16.35 -16.96 -2.35
C ALA A 892 17.55 -17.71 -2.95
N ILE A 893 17.83 -18.90 -2.41
CA ILE A 893 18.86 -19.81 -2.95
C ILE A 893 18.31 -21.23 -3.11
N LEU A 894 18.85 -21.94 -4.10
CA LEU A 894 18.70 -23.37 -4.29
C LEU A 894 20.07 -24.03 -4.10
N VAL A 895 20.14 -24.95 -3.16
CA VAL A 895 21.37 -25.63 -2.71
C VAL A 895 21.26 -27.12 -3.00
N GLU A 896 22.32 -27.72 -3.54
CA GLU A 896 22.48 -29.15 -3.71
C GLU A 896 23.37 -29.71 -2.59
N GLN A 897 22.90 -30.78 -1.93
CA GLN A 897 23.69 -31.51 -0.95
C GLN A 897 24.50 -32.61 -1.66
N ASN A 898 25.82 -32.46 -1.65
CA ASN A 898 26.77 -33.45 -2.15
C ASN A 898 26.85 -34.65 -1.17
N PRO A 899 26.99 -35.89 -1.67
CA PRO A 899 26.96 -37.13 -0.88
C PRO A 899 28.27 -37.46 -0.15
#